data_AF-A0A2T4VJC3-F1
#
_entry.id   AF-A0A2T4VJC3-F1
#
_cell.length_a   1.000
_cell.length_b   1.000
_cell.length_c   1.000
_cell.angle_alpha   90.00
_cell.angle_beta   90.00
_cell.angle_gamma   90.00
#
_symmetry.space_group_name_H-M   'P 1'
#
loop_
_entity.id
_entity.type
_entity.pdbx_description
1 polymer ?
#
loop_
_entity_poly.entity_id
_entity_poly.type
_entity_poly.pdbx_seq_one_letter_code
_entity_poly.pdbx_strand_id
1 'polypeptide(L)'
;MLASLRRLLSSLGLKAQEVETELLEPDELARWYSSLDREQRASVSRELAPRVRTPRTIRDPATLPAVATGRLVFEQDGSQGPRPLHHLKVELWDRDPGTPDDFLGEGFTNADGYFEVRYDPADAGVGDLPDLELRFFEPQHTFRKDGRVVESWRRIGSQRGPDDHGGLHYDFGTLRLPYWEYDPTTPLARLLVTEEGTPPTAYAPGRSLAMLKAVAPIELVKRQHLLQIRMGLAPSLAKMQADYPESMTVRMEREAPGSSRSDAFFGERLLNGMFATVLDRDPEVPGDSNAFRLYFPWNAYEQDGVHCLPDVDVRLRLVDGRVLPVRIVLGLREPGATAPGSPVTRRSFTPADGADWEAAKRMARVSATLDTELGNHLGQCHLNVEQYAIAAHRNLRNNPLRWLLMPHLREVVLINHSASGFLIGPNGYITRSSALTQRGVEARLQHLLGSYDWRGFSPAAPVCEGHRYAHAAQLFWRLLGEHVDAFFAEHGAAVEAQWLEVRRFSDELVAHSVPAFVCRYLRARVAGKDAPWFVRSERMDLEVKAAEPPPRAISAVTHTDVPQPGELDALKQLCRYVIFFATFRHAWANNLQWEDAGEVLYSCLGLRWGKGGALGSEEDLDVAPPPDQATEMLWISWMLSKTNYGFILANEEDDVHPRLAELLRAHSAGFAALGLDIRTVSSRINI
;
A
#
# COMPACT_ATOMS: atom_id res chain seq x y z
N MET A 1 -19.43 58.71 25.53
CA MET A 1 -20.67 58.45 26.29
C MET A 1 -21.29 57.08 25.97
N LEU A 2 -21.36 56.62 24.71
CA LEU A 2 -21.95 55.31 24.36
C LEU A 2 -21.20 54.07 24.91
N ALA A 3 -19.86 54.12 25.00
CA ALA A 3 -19.07 53.01 25.57
C ALA A 3 -19.22 52.86 27.09
N SER A 4 -19.51 53.97 27.79
CA SER A 4 -19.72 54.02 29.25
C SER A 4 -21.07 53.41 29.63
N LEU A 5 -22.10 53.63 28.79
CA LEU A 5 -23.44 53.08 28.98
C LEU A 5 -23.48 51.56 28.74
N ARG A 6 -22.72 51.04 27.76
CA ARG A 6 -22.61 49.59 27.46
C ARG A 6 -21.99 48.78 28.61
N ARG A 7 -20.99 49.33 29.32
CA ARG A 7 -20.39 48.65 30.49
C ARG A 7 -21.32 48.63 31.71
N LEU A 8 -22.14 49.66 31.89
CA LEU A 8 -23.12 49.73 32.98
C LEU A 8 -24.26 48.70 32.79
N LEU A 9 -24.70 48.50 31.54
CA LEU A 9 -25.72 47.51 31.19
C LEU A 9 -25.21 46.06 31.32
N SER A 10 -23.93 45.80 30.99
CA SER A 10 -23.35 44.45 31.15
C SER A 10 -23.12 44.08 32.63
N SER A 11 -22.83 45.04 33.51
CA SER A 11 -22.71 44.78 34.96
C SER A 11 -24.05 44.48 35.65
N LEU A 12 -25.18 44.78 34.99
CA LEU A 12 -26.53 44.53 35.51
C LEU A 12 -27.17 43.24 34.97
N GLY A 13 -26.42 42.42 34.21
CA GLY A 13 -26.87 41.11 33.75
C GLY A 13 -27.95 41.11 32.65
N LEU A 14 -28.27 42.29 32.09
CA LEU A 14 -29.26 42.42 31.02
C LEU A 14 -28.54 42.47 29.66
N LYS A 15 -28.22 41.30 29.08
CA LYS A 15 -27.90 41.21 27.65
C LYS A 15 -29.21 41.26 26.87
N ALA A 16 -29.33 42.23 25.97
CA ALA A 16 -30.31 42.15 24.89
C ALA A 16 -29.93 40.96 24.00
N GLN A 17 -30.86 40.03 23.82
CA GLN A 17 -30.77 39.00 22.78
C GLN A 17 -30.86 39.69 21.42
N GLU A 18 -29.73 39.85 20.74
CA GLU A 18 -29.74 39.81 19.28
C GLU A 18 -29.82 38.33 18.90
N VAL A 19 -30.88 37.98 18.17
CA VAL A 19 -31.02 36.67 17.54
C VAL A 19 -30.05 36.65 16.36
N GLU A 20 -28.78 36.35 16.63
CA GLU A 20 -27.86 35.87 15.61
C GLU A 20 -28.30 34.46 15.23
N THR A 21 -28.66 34.27 13.96
CA THR A 21 -28.73 32.95 13.36
C THR A 21 -27.38 32.26 13.58
N GLU A 22 -27.35 31.20 14.38
CA GLU A 22 -26.18 30.34 14.59
C GLU A 22 -25.78 29.70 13.26
N LEU A 23 -24.94 30.39 12.49
CA LEU A 23 -24.16 29.77 11.43
C LEU A 23 -22.97 29.08 12.10
N LEU A 24 -22.75 27.81 11.79
CA LEU A 24 -21.57 27.07 12.25
C LEU A 24 -20.32 27.80 11.78
N GLU A 25 -19.35 28.01 12.67
CA GLU A 25 -18.03 28.50 12.29
C GLU A 25 -17.36 27.53 11.29
N PRO A 26 -16.44 27.95 10.42
CA PRO A 26 -15.86 27.11 9.36
C PRO A 26 -15.34 25.75 9.85
N ASP A 27 -14.71 25.71 11.01
CA ASP A 27 -14.19 24.48 11.63
C ASP A 27 -15.30 23.58 12.18
N GLU A 28 -16.41 24.17 12.63
CA GLU A 28 -17.60 23.45 13.09
C GLU A 28 -18.43 22.92 11.91
N LEU A 29 -18.52 23.71 10.83
CA LEU A 29 -19.11 23.30 9.56
C LEU A 29 -18.29 22.17 8.93
N ALA A 30 -16.96 22.25 8.96
CA ALA A 30 -16.08 21.20 8.49
C ALA A 30 -16.23 19.93 9.34
N ARG A 31 -16.29 20.04 10.67
CA ARG A 31 -16.52 18.91 11.58
C ARG A 31 -17.91 18.28 11.39
N TRP A 32 -18.93 19.10 11.21
CA TRP A 32 -20.30 18.65 10.91
C TRP A 32 -20.37 17.96 9.55
N TYR A 33 -19.85 18.57 8.48
CA TYR A 33 -19.82 17.95 7.16
C TYR A 33 -19.05 16.62 7.19
N SER A 34 -17.96 16.57 7.96
CA SER A 34 -17.15 15.36 8.20
C SER A 34 -17.86 14.31 9.07
N SER A 35 -18.94 14.65 9.77
CA SER A 35 -19.73 13.68 10.55
C SER A 35 -20.90 13.10 9.77
N LEU A 36 -21.32 13.75 8.67
CA LEU A 36 -22.36 13.23 7.77
C LEU A 36 -21.94 11.91 7.11
N ASP A 37 -22.91 11.03 6.91
CA ASP A 37 -22.72 9.84 6.07
C ASP A 37 -22.63 10.22 4.58
N ARG A 38 -22.30 9.25 3.75
CA ARG A 38 -22.02 9.50 2.33
C ARG A 38 -23.25 9.94 1.54
N GLU A 39 -24.43 9.40 1.85
CA GLU A 39 -25.66 9.75 1.14
C GLU A 39 -26.10 11.16 1.53
N GLN A 40 -25.90 11.52 2.80
CA GLN A 40 -26.09 12.86 3.34
C GLN A 40 -25.10 13.87 2.74
N ARG A 41 -23.79 13.58 2.69
CA ARG A 41 -22.80 14.45 2.04
C ARG A 41 -23.10 14.63 0.56
N ALA A 42 -23.43 13.55 -0.15
CA ALA A 42 -23.81 13.63 -1.55
C ALA A 42 -25.09 14.44 -1.73
N SER A 43 -26.05 14.35 -0.80
CA SER A 43 -27.26 15.19 -0.79
C SER A 43 -26.91 16.66 -0.57
N VAL A 44 -26.08 16.97 0.42
CA VAL A 44 -25.62 18.33 0.71
C VAL A 44 -24.85 18.90 -0.47
N SER A 45 -23.91 18.15 -1.06
CA SER A 45 -23.23 18.55 -2.30
C SER A 45 -24.18 18.72 -3.47
N ARG A 46 -25.20 17.86 -3.66
CA ARG A 46 -26.20 18.04 -4.73
C ARG A 46 -27.07 19.27 -4.52
N GLU A 47 -27.35 19.63 -3.27
CA GLU A 47 -28.15 20.81 -2.93
C GLU A 47 -27.32 22.10 -3.03
N LEU A 48 -26.03 22.04 -2.65
CA LEU A 48 -25.10 23.17 -2.72
C LEU A 48 -24.53 23.37 -4.13
N ALA A 49 -24.32 22.31 -4.91
CA ALA A 49 -23.68 22.39 -6.24
C ALA A 49 -24.38 23.39 -7.19
N PRO A 50 -25.72 23.46 -7.29
CA PRO A 50 -26.41 24.48 -8.07
C PRO A 50 -26.31 25.89 -7.47
N ARG A 51 -26.11 25.99 -6.15
CA ARG A 51 -25.98 27.28 -5.42
C ARG A 51 -24.56 27.85 -5.47
N VAL A 52 -23.57 27.00 -5.76
CA VAL A 52 -22.14 27.36 -5.87
C VAL A 52 -21.67 27.41 -7.32
N ARG A 53 -22.35 26.70 -8.24
CA ARG A 53 -22.06 26.75 -9.69
C ARG A 53 -23.14 27.54 -10.40
N THR A 54 -22.88 28.82 -10.65
CA THR A 54 -23.61 29.58 -11.67
C THR A 54 -23.53 28.82 -13.00
N PRO A 55 -24.64 28.62 -13.74
CA PRO A 55 -24.60 28.01 -15.07
C PRO A 55 -23.58 28.75 -15.94
N ARG A 56 -22.54 28.05 -16.39
CA ARG A 56 -21.48 28.63 -17.22
C ARG A 56 -21.99 28.79 -18.65
N THR A 57 -21.91 29.99 -19.20
CA THR A 57 -22.19 30.23 -20.62
C THR A 57 -21.00 29.72 -21.43
N ILE A 58 -21.16 28.64 -22.19
CA ILE A 58 -20.10 28.12 -23.06
C ILE A 58 -20.00 29.05 -24.28
N ARG A 59 -18.94 29.86 -24.34
CA ARG A 59 -18.56 30.64 -25.53
C ARG A 59 -17.60 29.83 -26.39
N ASP A 60 -17.63 30.07 -27.70
CA ASP A 60 -16.63 29.51 -28.62
C ASP A 60 -15.24 30.11 -28.31
N PRO A 61 -14.24 29.30 -27.88
CA PRO A 61 -12.92 29.82 -27.55
C PRO A 61 -12.27 30.63 -28.67
N ALA A 62 -12.55 30.28 -29.94
CA ALA A 62 -12.00 30.99 -31.10
C ALA A 62 -12.47 32.45 -31.20
N THR A 63 -13.56 32.80 -30.52
CA THR A 63 -14.14 34.16 -30.50
C THR A 63 -13.64 35.01 -29.34
N LEU A 64 -12.92 34.43 -28.39
CA LEU A 64 -12.45 35.11 -27.19
C LEU A 64 -11.20 35.96 -27.47
N PRO A 65 -11.16 37.22 -26.98
CA PRO A 65 -10.16 38.20 -27.37
C PRO A 65 -8.80 38.02 -26.72
N ALA A 66 -8.74 37.43 -25.52
CA ALA A 66 -7.51 37.28 -24.76
C ALA A 66 -7.06 35.82 -24.66
N VAL A 67 -5.76 35.62 -24.43
CA VAL A 67 -5.15 34.29 -24.31
C VAL A 67 -4.09 34.27 -23.20
N ALA A 68 -4.16 33.22 -22.38
CA ALA A 68 -3.14 32.87 -21.40
C ALA A 68 -2.43 31.59 -21.86
N THR A 69 -1.09 31.64 -21.92
CA THR A 69 -0.25 30.51 -22.32
C THR A 69 0.74 30.15 -21.22
N GLY A 70 1.37 28.99 -21.37
CA GLY A 70 2.48 28.57 -20.52
C GLY A 70 2.76 27.09 -20.68
N ARG A 71 3.65 26.57 -19.83
CA ARG A 71 4.05 25.16 -19.82
C ARG A 71 4.12 24.63 -18.40
N LEU A 72 3.53 23.48 -18.14
CA LEU A 72 3.65 22.77 -16.87
C LEU A 72 4.66 21.63 -16.98
N VAL A 73 5.56 21.57 -16.01
CA VAL A 73 6.53 20.47 -15.85
C VAL A 73 6.54 20.00 -14.40
N PHE A 74 6.96 18.76 -14.18
CA PHE A 74 7.22 18.25 -12.84
C PHE A 74 8.30 19.07 -12.14
N GLU A 75 8.28 19.11 -10.81
CA GLU A 75 9.26 19.84 -10.01
C GLU A 75 10.66 19.28 -10.26
N GLN A 76 10.79 17.96 -10.23
CA GLN A 76 12.05 17.27 -10.48
C GLN A 76 12.26 17.02 -11.97
N ASP A 77 13.48 17.32 -12.43
CA ASP A 77 13.91 17.04 -13.80
C ASP A 77 14.12 15.54 -14.02
N GLY A 78 13.93 15.12 -15.28
CA GLY A 78 14.34 13.81 -15.74
C GLY A 78 15.80 13.82 -16.18
N SER A 79 16.28 12.66 -16.64
CA SER A 79 17.64 12.51 -17.17
C SER A 79 17.94 13.38 -18.41
N GLN A 80 16.92 13.92 -19.07
CA GLN A 80 17.02 14.77 -20.26
C GLN A 80 16.47 16.19 -20.02
N GLY A 81 16.32 16.61 -18.76
CA GLY A 81 15.79 17.93 -18.39
C GLY A 81 14.31 17.92 -17.96
N PRO A 82 13.62 19.08 -18.03
CA PRO A 82 12.26 19.23 -17.51
C PRO A 82 11.26 18.27 -18.14
N ARG A 83 10.48 17.61 -17.30
CA ARG A 83 9.51 16.59 -17.73
C ARG A 83 8.11 17.20 -17.84
N PRO A 84 7.43 17.10 -19.00
CA PRO A 84 6.07 17.60 -19.17
C PRO A 84 5.07 17.04 -18.16
N LEU A 85 4.23 17.92 -17.60
CA LEU A 85 2.97 17.54 -16.97
C LEU A 85 1.88 17.54 -18.05
N HIS A 86 1.73 16.41 -18.74
CA HIS A 86 0.80 16.25 -19.86
C HIS A 86 -0.65 16.06 -19.40
N HIS A 87 -1.59 16.54 -20.22
CA HIS A 87 -3.03 16.32 -20.09
C HIS A 87 -3.65 16.72 -18.74
N LEU A 88 -3.05 17.69 -18.06
CA LEU A 88 -3.57 18.26 -16.82
C LEU A 88 -4.59 19.35 -17.16
N LYS A 89 -5.71 19.39 -16.44
CA LYS A 89 -6.69 20.46 -16.59
C LYS A 89 -6.17 21.73 -15.92
N VAL A 90 -6.30 22.86 -16.63
CA VAL A 90 -6.04 24.19 -16.10
C VAL A 90 -7.30 25.04 -16.19
N GLU A 91 -7.54 25.88 -15.19
CA GLU A 91 -8.58 26.92 -15.23
C GLU A 91 -7.93 28.27 -14.94
N LEU A 92 -8.30 29.29 -15.70
CA LEU A 92 -7.91 30.67 -15.49
C LEU A 92 -9.04 31.39 -14.75
N TRP A 93 -8.68 32.10 -13.70
CA TRP A 93 -9.58 32.81 -12.81
C TRP A 93 -9.10 34.25 -12.61
N ASP A 94 -10.05 35.12 -12.34
CA ASP A 94 -9.82 36.40 -11.70
C ASP A 94 -9.85 36.21 -10.18
N ARG A 95 -9.02 36.93 -9.44
CA ARG A 95 -8.94 36.82 -7.98
C ARG A 95 -9.43 38.11 -7.34
N ASP A 96 -10.52 38.03 -6.60
CA ASP A 96 -11.12 39.23 -6.05
C ASP A 96 -10.99 39.30 -4.51
N PRO A 97 -10.25 40.29 -3.97
CA PRO A 97 -10.16 40.45 -2.52
C PRO A 97 -11.51 40.84 -1.90
N GLY A 98 -12.21 39.86 -1.31
CA GLY A 98 -13.43 40.09 -0.54
C GLY A 98 -14.74 39.84 -1.31
N THR A 99 -14.65 39.41 -2.57
CA THR A 99 -15.76 38.84 -3.36
C THR A 99 -15.37 37.45 -3.87
N PRO A 100 -16.33 36.63 -4.33
CA PRO A 100 -16.01 35.35 -4.95
C PRO A 100 -15.22 35.55 -6.24
N ASP A 101 -14.12 34.81 -6.40
CA ASP A 101 -13.31 34.78 -7.63
C ASP A 101 -14.14 34.47 -8.89
N ASP A 102 -13.85 35.16 -9.99
CA ASP A 102 -14.54 34.96 -11.28
C ASP A 102 -13.80 33.98 -12.22
N PHE A 103 -14.56 33.13 -12.91
CA PHE A 103 -14.00 32.15 -13.85
C PHE A 103 -13.83 32.78 -15.23
N LEU A 104 -12.61 32.75 -15.77
CA LEU A 104 -12.27 33.36 -17.06
C LEU A 104 -12.21 32.34 -18.20
N GLY A 105 -11.70 31.13 -17.94
CA GLY A 105 -11.58 30.10 -18.98
C GLY A 105 -10.97 28.80 -18.47
N GLU A 106 -10.99 27.76 -19.31
CA GLU A 106 -10.34 26.49 -19.02
C GLU A 106 -9.63 25.91 -20.24
N GLY A 107 -8.67 25.01 -19.99
CA GLY A 107 -7.91 24.32 -21.02
C GLY A 107 -7.20 23.09 -20.44
N PHE A 108 -6.39 22.46 -21.27
CA PHE A 108 -5.58 21.30 -20.89
C PHE A 108 -4.16 21.47 -21.38
N THR A 109 -3.20 20.92 -20.64
CA THR A 109 -1.85 20.79 -21.16
C THR A 109 -1.79 19.71 -22.24
N ASN A 110 -1.01 19.96 -23.30
CA ASN A 110 -0.74 18.98 -24.34
C ASN A 110 0.34 17.96 -23.89
N ALA A 111 0.76 17.08 -24.80
CA ALA A 111 1.79 16.06 -24.56
C ALA A 111 3.14 16.62 -24.04
N ASP A 112 3.46 17.87 -24.38
CA ASP A 112 4.70 18.55 -24.02
C ASP A 112 4.53 19.50 -22.82
N GLY A 113 3.34 19.51 -22.22
CA GLY A 113 3.00 20.27 -21.02
C GLY A 113 2.52 21.69 -21.31
N TYR A 114 2.43 22.10 -22.58
CA TYR A 114 1.98 23.45 -22.94
C TYR A 114 0.46 23.56 -22.85
N PHE A 115 -0.04 24.69 -22.36
CA PHE A 115 -1.46 25.01 -22.36
C PHE A 115 -1.72 26.35 -23.05
N GLU A 116 -2.95 26.48 -23.56
CA GLU A 116 -3.53 27.73 -24.04
C GLU A 116 -4.96 27.83 -23.46
N VAL A 117 -5.26 28.92 -22.76
CA VAL A 117 -6.59 29.22 -22.24
C VAL A 117 -7.04 30.55 -22.82
N ARG A 118 -8.10 30.52 -23.63
CA ARG A 118 -8.70 31.74 -24.18
C ARG A 118 -9.79 32.24 -23.25
N TYR A 119 -9.86 33.56 -23.05
CA TYR A 119 -10.77 34.19 -22.09
C TYR A 119 -11.22 35.59 -22.55
N ASP A 120 -12.26 36.12 -21.92
CA ASP A 120 -12.71 37.49 -22.10
C ASP A 120 -12.40 38.29 -20.83
N PRO A 121 -11.53 39.31 -20.86
CA PRO A 121 -11.23 40.12 -19.69
C PRO A 121 -12.47 40.78 -19.07
N ALA A 122 -13.55 40.98 -19.84
CA ALA A 122 -14.79 41.53 -19.31
C ALA A 122 -15.51 40.59 -18.31
N ASP A 123 -15.11 39.32 -18.25
CA ASP A 123 -15.63 38.36 -17.28
C ASP A 123 -15.12 38.60 -15.85
N ALA A 124 -14.09 39.44 -15.69
CA ALA A 124 -13.59 39.98 -14.41
C ALA A 124 -14.63 40.84 -13.67
N GLY A 125 -15.62 41.36 -14.41
CA GLY A 125 -16.59 42.29 -13.88
C GLY A 125 -16.54 43.66 -14.57
N VAL A 126 -17.59 44.45 -14.35
CA VAL A 126 -17.78 45.71 -15.06
C VAL A 126 -16.77 46.75 -14.57
N GLY A 127 -15.81 47.08 -15.43
CA GLY A 127 -14.78 48.08 -15.14
C GLY A 127 -13.57 47.53 -14.39
N ASP A 128 -13.49 46.21 -14.25
CA ASP A 128 -12.38 45.52 -13.62
C ASP A 128 -11.34 45.03 -14.65
N LEU A 129 -10.09 44.90 -14.22
CA LEU A 129 -9.03 44.24 -14.98
C LEU A 129 -8.63 42.98 -14.22
N PRO A 130 -8.54 41.82 -14.89
CA PRO A 130 -8.40 40.56 -14.17
C PRO A 130 -7.06 40.42 -13.43
N ASP A 131 -7.13 40.02 -12.18
CA ASP A 131 -6.07 39.54 -11.30
C ASP A 131 -5.80 38.05 -11.54
N LEU A 132 -5.11 37.75 -12.64
CA LEU A 132 -5.00 36.38 -13.18
C LEU A 132 -4.50 35.34 -12.17
N GLU A 133 -5.21 34.23 -12.00
CA GLU A 133 -4.77 33.02 -11.31
C GLU A 133 -4.99 31.79 -12.18
N LEU A 134 -3.92 31.02 -12.35
CA LEU A 134 -3.99 29.72 -13.01
C LEU A 134 -4.17 28.63 -11.96
N ARG A 135 -5.25 27.86 -12.03
CA ARG A 135 -5.57 26.76 -11.12
C ARG A 135 -5.37 25.43 -11.82
N PHE A 136 -4.77 24.47 -11.12
CA PHE A 136 -4.45 23.15 -11.64
C PHE A 136 -5.42 22.11 -11.09
N PHE A 137 -5.90 21.22 -11.95
CA PHE A 137 -6.85 20.19 -11.57
C PHE A 137 -6.44 18.81 -12.08
N GLU A 138 -6.66 17.82 -11.24
CA GLU A 138 -6.54 16.42 -11.62
C GLU A 138 -7.93 15.75 -11.68
N PRO A 139 -8.08 14.71 -12.52
CA PRO A 139 -9.34 14.02 -12.65
C PRO A 139 -9.56 13.01 -11.53
N GLN A 140 -10.77 12.99 -11.01
CA GLN A 140 -11.32 12.02 -10.07
C GLN A 140 -12.47 11.27 -10.74
N HIS A 141 -12.89 10.14 -10.18
CA HIS A 141 -14.06 9.44 -10.70
C HIS A 141 -14.79 8.65 -9.61
N THR A 142 -16.08 8.45 -9.85
CA THR A 142 -16.94 7.47 -9.18
C THR A 142 -17.74 6.73 -10.24
N PHE A 143 -18.42 5.66 -9.83
CA PHE A 143 -19.29 4.87 -10.67
C PHE A 143 -20.73 4.95 -10.16
N ARG A 144 -21.65 5.09 -11.09
CA ARG A 144 -23.06 4.79 -10.83
C ARG A 144 -23.24 3.29 -10.66
N LYS A 145 -24.38 2.90 -10.07
CA LYS A 145 -24.76 1.48 -9.90
C LYS A 145 -24.83 0.71 -11.23
N ASP A 146 -25.08 1.40 -12.35
CA ASP A 146 -25.11 0.81 -13.70
C ASP A 146 -23.71 0.71 -14.37
N GLY A 147 -22.64 1.06 -13.65
CA GLY A 147 -21.27 1.04 -14.16
C GLY A 147 -20.85 2.28 -14.93
N ARG A 148 -21.72 3.26 -15.14
CA ARG A 148 -21.34 4.50 -15.82
C ARG A 148 -20.43 5.36 -14.94
N VAL A 149 -19.32 5.80 -15.50
CA VAL A 149 -18.38 6.71 -14.84
C VAL A 149 -18.98 8.10 -14.64
N VAL A 150 -18.69 8.71 -13.50
CA VAL A 150 -18.96 10.11 -13.17
C VAL A 150 -17.65 10.76 -12.81
N GLU A 151 -17.17 11.64 -13.68
CA GLU A 151 -15.91 12.35 -13.50
C GLU A 151 -16.11 13.64 -12.69
N SER A 152 -15.12 13.95 -11.87
CA SER A 152 -15.03 15.22 -11.14
C SER A 152 -13.59 15.71 -11.16
N TRP A 153 -13.37 16.97 -10.83
CA TRP A 153 -12.04 17.59 -10.85
C TRP A 153 -11.66 18.05 -9.45
N ARG A 154 -10.45 17.72 -9.01
CA ARG A 154 -9.89 18.17 -7.74
C ARG A 154 -8.81 19.19 -7.99
N ARG A 155 -8.93 20.38 -7.38
CA ARG A 155 -7.86 21.40 -7.41
C ARG A 155 -6.65 20.86 -6.65
N ILE A 156 -5.47 20.90 -7.27
CA ILE A 156 -4.20 20.43 -6.69
C ILE A 156 -3.21 21.57 -6.43
N GLY A 157 -3.48 22.77 -6.95
CA GLY A 157 -2.65 23.95 -6.71
C GLY A 157 -3.12 25.15 -7.53
N SER A 158 -2.38 26.24 -7.43
CA SER A 158 -2.51 27.39 -8.32
C SER A 158 -1.21 28.20 -8.42
N GLN A 159 -1.13 29.02 -9.46
CA GLN A 159 -0.08 29.99 -9.71
C GLN A 159 -0.72 31.36 -9.88
N ARG A 160 -0.23 32.34 -9.13
CA ARG A 160 -0.61 33.75 -9.33
C ARG A 160 0.08 34.31 -10.57
N GLY A 161 -0.71 34.91 -11.44
CA GLY A 161 -0.29 35.81 -12.51
C GLY A 161 -0.31 37.28 -12.04
N PRO A 162 -0.23 38.24 -12.98
CA PRO A 162 -0.24 39.66 -12.69
C PRO A 162 -1.61 40.13 -12.21
N ASP A 163 -1.58 41.18 -11.41
CA ASP A 163 -2.75 41.94 -10.99
C ASP A 163 -3.07 43.03 -12.05
N ASP A 164 -4.33 43.46 -12.14
CA ASP A 164 -4.82 44.47 -13.08
C ASP A 164 -4.41 44.20 -14.56
N HIS A 165 -4.57 42.97 -15.05
CA HIS A 165 -4.05 42.60 -16.37
C HIS A 165 -4.88 43.17 -17.54
N GLY A 166 -4.47 44.33 -18.06
CA GLY A 166 -5.06 44.97 -19.24
C GLY A 166 -4.60 44.44 -20.60
N GLY A 167 -3.79 43.37 -20.65
CA GLY A 167 -3.25 42.79 -21.88
C GLY A 167 -4.18 41.74 -22.51
N LEU A 168 -4.04 41.51 -23.83
CA LEU A 168 -4.74 40.42 -24.53
C LEU A 168 -3.92 39.12 -24.56
N HIS A 169 -2.67 39.16 -24.11
CA HIS A 169 -1.80 37.99 -24.07
C HIS A 169 -0.98 37.99 -22.79
N TYR A 170 -1.02 36.88 -22.06
CA TYR A 170 -0.15 36.63 -20.92
C TYR A 170 0.49 35.24 -21.04
N ASP A 171 1.79 35.15 -20.77
CA ASP A 171 2.53 33.89 -20.71
C ASP A 171 3.01 33.68 -19.27
N PHE A 172 2.52 32.60 -18.65
CA PHE A 172 2.97 32.16 -17.33
C PHE A 172 4.39 31.57 -17.35
N GLY A 173 4.97 31.36 -18.53
CA GLY A 173 6.25 30.72 -18.72
C GLY A 173 6.21 29.24 -18.40
N THR A 174 7.37 28.67 -18.05
CA THR A 174 7.45 27.28 -17.58
C THR A 174 7.28 27.23 -16.07
N LEU A 175 6.16 26.66 -15.62
CA LEU A 175 5.83 26.45 -14.22
C LEU A 175 6.22 25.03 -13.79
N ARG A 176 6.90 24.93 -12.65
CA ARG A 176 7.25 23.67 -11.99
C ARG A 176 6.23 23.37 -10.90
N LEU A 177 5.71 22.15 -10.86
CA LEU A 177 4.73 21.73 -9.87
C LEU A 177 5.23 20.50 -9.11
N PRO A 178 5.24 20.52 -7.76
CA PRO A 178 5.56 19.35 -6.94
C PRO A 178 4.39 18.36 -6.95
N TYR A 179 4.27 17.60 -8.04
CA TYR A 179 3.13 16.70 -8.28
C TYR A 179 3.58 15.24 -8.24
N TRP A 180 3.24 14.55 -7.15
CA TRP A 180 3.59 13.14 -6.93
C TRP A 180 5.09 12.88 -7.15
N GLU A 181 5.95 13.69 -6.54
CA GLU A 181 7.39 13.58 -6.74
C GLU A 181 7.97 12.31 -6.11
N TYR A 182 8.95 11.70 -6.77
CA TYR A 182 9.71 10.59 -6.20
C TYR A 182 10.67 11.12 -5.13
N ASP A 183 10.86 10.36 -4.07
CA ASP A 183 11.84 10.68 -3.02
C ASP A 183 13.26 10.36 -3.50
N PRO A 184 14.12 11.36 -3.74
CA PRO A 184 15.47 11.13 -4.24
C PRO A 184 16.43 10.59 -3.16
N THR A 185 16.01 10.56 -1.89
CA THR A 185 16.84 10.13 -0.75
C THR A 185 16.86 8.61 -0.54
N THR A 186 15.98 7.90 -1.24
CA THR A 186 15.84 6.44 -1.15
C THR A 186 16.00 5.79 -2.53
N PRO A 187 16.64 4.61 -2.62
CA PRO A 187 16.72 3.87 -3.87
C PRO A 187 15.38 3.24 -4.28
N LEU A 188 14.39 3.20 -3.39
CA LEU A 188 13.06 2.64 -3.64
C LEU A 188 12.18 3.70 -4.31
N ALA A 189 11.29 3.28 -5.21
CA ALA A 189 10.31 4.15 -5.83
C ALA A 189 9.21 4.56 -4.83
N ARG A 190 9.55 5.50 -3.94
CA ARG A 190 8.71 6.06 -2.87
C ARG A 190 8.25 7.47 -3.22
N LEU A 191 7.10 7.87 -2.69
CA LEU A 191 6.63 9.24 -2.80
C LEU A 191 7.40 10.15 -1.84
N LEU A 192 7.85 11.30 -2.33
CA LEU A 192 8.37 12.39 -1.52
C LEU A 192 7.20 13.06 -0.77
N VAL A 193 7.20 12.93 0.55
CA VAL A 193 6.28 13.64 1.46
C VAL A 193 7.15 14.48 2.38
N THR A 194 7.13 15.81 2.21
CA THR A 194 7.94 16.73 3.01
C THR A 194 7.33 16.92 4.41
N GLU A 195 8.15 17.23 5.42
CA GLU A 195 7.69 17.40 6.82
C GLU A 195 6.64 18.51 6.99
N GLU A 196 6.69 19.54 6.14
CA GLU A 196 5.74 20.66 6.11
C GLU A 196 4.61 20.46 5.07
N GLY A 197 4.65 19.36 4.30
CA GLY A 197 3.75 19.12 3.17
C GLY A 197 2.51 18.32 3.54
N THR A 198 1.36 18.69 2.99
CA THR A 198 0.19 17.79 2.95
C THR A 198 0.44 16.76 1.85
N PRO A 199 0.32 15.45 2.11
CA PRO A 199 0.41 14.45 1.06
C PRO A 199 -0.56 14.77 -0.09
N PRO A 200 -0.28 14.37 -1.34
CA PRO A 200 -1.14 14.72 -2.48
C PRO A 200 -2.53 14.10 -2.37
N THR A 201 -2.76 13.15 -1.44
CA THR A 201 -4.05 12.53 -1.16
C THR A 201 -4.34 12.55 0.34
N ALA A 202 -5.59 12.31 0.71
CA ALA A 202 -6.01 12.16 2.10
C ALA A 202 -6.83 10.88 2.23
N TYR A 203 -6.83 10.28 3.43
CA TYR A 203 -7.72 9.17 3.73
C TYR A 203 -9.17 9.60 3.64
N ALA A 204 -10.04 8.71 3.16
CA ALA A 204 -11.47 8.86 3.32
C ALA A 204 -11.84 9.06 4.82
N PRO A 205 -12.76 9.97 5.18
CA PRO A 205 -13.13 10.18 6.58
C PRO A 205 -13.64 8.93 7.30
N GLY A 206 -14.32 8.02 6.57
CA GLY A 206 -14.78 6.75 7.13
C GLY A 206 -13.63 5.84 7.58
N ARG A 207 -12.48 5.90 6.90
CA ARG A 207 -11.26 5.16 7.29
C ARG A 207 -10.68 5.67 8.61
N SER A 208 -10.72 6.98 8.86
CA SER A 208 -10.28 7.53 10.15
C SER A 208 -11.18 7.06 11.30
N LEU A 209 -12.50 6.98 11.07
CA LEU A 209 -13.45 6.47 12.05
C LEU A 209 -13.26 4.97 12.31
N ALA A 210 -13.00 4.17 11.26
CA ALA A 210 -12.75 2.74 11.38
C ALA A 210 -11.52 2.45 12.27
N MET A 211 -10.43 3.20 12.07
CA MET A 211 -9.22 3.11 12.91
C MET A 211 -9.52 3.42 14.37
N LEU A 212 -10.21 4.54 14.64
CA LEU A 212 -10.54 4.91 16.01
C LEU A 212 -11.35 3.82 16.71
N LYS A 213 -12.34 3.22 16.03
CA LYS A 213 -13.17 2.15 16.58
C LYS A 213 -12.37 0.88 16.87
N ALA A 214 -11.47 0.48 15.98
CA ALA A 214 -10.69 -0.74 16.13
C ALA A 214 -9.60 -0.62 17.20
N VAL A 215 -8.96 0.56 17.31
CA VAL A 215 -7.73 0.74 18.09
C VAL A 215 -7.97 1.37 19.46
N ALA A 216 -8.98 2.23 19.64
CA ALA A 216 -9.17 2.91 20.92
C ALA A 216 -9.25 1.97 22.14
N PRO A 217 -9.95 0.80 22.08
CA PRO A 217 -10.00 -0.11 23.22
C PRO A 217 -8.62 -0.69 23.59
N ILE A 218 -7.84 -1.11 22.60
CA ILE A 218 -6.55 -1.77 22.83
C ILE A 218 -5.41 -0.77 23.08
N GLU A 219 -5.55 0.49 22.64
CA GLU A 219 -4.58 1.55 22.93
C GLU A 219 -4.50 1.82 24.44
N LEU A 220 -5.63 1.75 25.16
CA LEU A 220 -5.65 1.87 26.61
C LEU A 220 -4.88 0.73 27.30
N VAL A 221 -5.06 -0.51 26.82
CA VAL A 221 -4.33 -1.69 27.31
C VAL A 221 -2.82 -1.50 27.14
N LYS A 222 -2.36 -1.16 25.94
CA LYS A 222 -0.94 -0.88 25.66
C LYS A 222 -0.40 0.22 26.58
N ARG A 223 -1.10 1.35 26.70
CA ARG A 223 -0.65 2.48 27.55
C ARG A 223 -0.56 2.08 29.02
N GLN A 224 -1.50 1.28 29.52
CA GLN A 224 -1.46 0.76 30.88
C GLN A 224 -0.22 -0.11 31.12
N HIS A 225 0.06 -1.05 30.22
CA HIS A 225 1.27 -1.88 30.31
C HIS A 225 2.54 -1.03 30.29
N LEU A 226 2.67 -0.10 29.34
CA LEU A 226 3.84 0.78 29.25
C LEU A 226 4.03 1.66 30.49
N LEU A 227 2.94 2.13 31.11
CA LEU A 227 3.02 2.87 32.37
C LEU A 227 3.51 1.98 33.52
N GLN A 228 2.95 0.78 33.66
CA GLN A 228 3.35 -0.19 34.67
C GLN A 228 4.84 -0.57 34.53
N ILE A 229 5.32 -0.78 33.31
CA ILE A 229 6.73 -1.05 33.02
C ILE A 229 7.62 0.10 33.49
N ARG A 230 7.28 1.35 33.17
CA ARG A 230 8.03 2.54 33.61
C ARG A 230 8.08 2.69 35.13
N MET A 231 7.09 2.15 35.84
CA MET A 231 7.03 2.13 37.30
C MET A 231 7.75 0.93 37.94
N GLY A 232 8.37 0.05 37.14
CA GLY A 232 9.01 -1.18 37.65
C GLY A 232 8.01 -2.27 38.05
N LEU A 233 6.77 -2.20 37.57
CA LEU A 233 5.67 -3.11 37.88
C LEU A 233 5.19 -3.86 36.62
N ALA A 234 6.13 -4.25 35.76
CA ALA A 234 5.82 -4.89 34.48
C ALA A 234 4.92 -6.14 34.68
N PRO A 235 3.75 -6.20 34.01
CA PRO A 235 2.94 -7.42 34.00
C PRO A 235 3.71 -8.61 33.42
N SER A 236 3.33 -9.84 33.83
CA SER A 236 3.85 -11.04 33.18
C SER A 236 3.36 -11.13 31.73
N LEU A 237 4.11 -11.83 30.86
CA LEU A 237 3.70 -12.05 29.46
C LEU A 237 2.33 -12.72 29.37
N ALA A 238 2.03 -13.68 30.27
CA ALA A 238 0.71 -14.32 30.33
C ALA A 238 -0.41 -13.32 30.68
N LYS A 239 -0.16 -12.39 31.62
CA LYS A 239 -1.13 -11.33 31.94
C LYS A 239 -1.31 -10.37 30.77
N MET A 240 -0.23 -9.95 30.13
CA MET A 240 -0.30 -9.07 28.95
C MET A 240 -1.10 -9.73 27.83
N GLN A 241 -0.81 -11.00 27.52
CA GLN A 241 -1.53 -11.75 26.51
C GLN A 241 -3.04 -11.81 26.79
N ALA A 242 -3.42 -12.01 28.06
CA ALA A 242 -4.82 -12.08 28.49
C ALA A 242 -5.56 -10.73 28.49
N ASP A 243 -4.84 -9.61 28.46
CA ASP A 243 -5.43 -8.26 28.42
C ASP A 243 -5.82 -7.83 27.00
N TYR A 244 -5.28 -8.48 25.98
CA TYR A 244 -5.71 -8.33 24.60
C TYR A 244 -6.83 -9.33 24.28
N PRO A 245 -7.60 -9.10 23.19
CA PRO A 245 -8.54 -10.10 22.67
C PRO A 245 -7.88 -11.47 22.47
N GLU A 246 -8.66 -12.53 22.38
CA GLU A 246 -8.09 -13.87 22.15
C GLU A 246 -7.76 -14.07 20.66
N SER A 247 -6.54 -14.53 20.35
CA SER A 247 -6.12 -14.95 19.00
C SER A 247 -6.41 -16.43 18.75
N MET A 248 -6.41 -16.85 17.47
CA MET A 248 -6.61 -18.26 17.09
C MET A 248 -5.69 -19.22 17.85
N THR A 249 -4.39 -18.97 17.92
CA THR A 249 -3.45 -19.93 18.51
C THR A 249 -3.61 -20.04 20.02
N VAL A 250 -3.89 -18.93 20.73
CA VAL A 250 -4.24 -18.96 22.16
C VAL A 250 -5.49 -19.80 22.41
N ARG A 251 -6.54 -19.57 21.61
CA ARG A 251 -7.80 -20.34 21.68
C ARG A 251 -7.55 -21.83 21.44
N MET A 252 -6.76 -22.16 20.43
CA MET A 252 -6.40 -23.54 20.10
C MET A 252 -5.66 -24.24 21.24
N GLU A 253 -4.68 -23.57 21.87
CA GLU A 253 -3.94 -24.14 23.00
C GLU A 253 -4.81 -24.32 24.25
N ARG A 254 -5.78 -23.42 24.48
CA ARG A 254 -6.77 -23.57 25.55
C ARG A 254 -7.67 -24.78 25.33
N GLU A 255 -8.11 -25.01 24.10
CA GLU A 255 -9.06 -26.08 23.75
C GLU A 255 -8.38 -27.45 23.58
N ALA A 256 -7.17 -27.47 23.04
CA ALA A 256 -6.35 -28.64 22.81
C ALA A 256 -4.85 -28.29 22.95
N PRO A 257 -4.26 -28.44 24.15
CA PRO A 257 -2.85 -28.13 24.39
C PRO A 257 -1.91 -28.85 23.40
N GLY A 258 -0.96 -28.11 22.84
CA GLY A 258 0.00 -28.53 21.82
C GLY A 258 -0.52 -28.47 20.37
N SER A 259 -1.81 -28.18 20.14
CA SER A 259 -2.41 -28.25 18.82
C SER A 259 -1.81 -27.26 17.81
N SER A 260 -1.54 -26.03 18.24
CA SER A 260 -0.91 -25.00 17.40
C SER A 260 0.62 -25.17 17.30
N ARG A 261 1.22 -26.05 18.11
CA ARG A 261 2.66 -26.38 18.05
C ARG A 261 2.94 -27.62 17.20
N SER A 262 1.90 -28.36 16.80
CA SER A 262 2.03 -29.58 16.00
C SER A 262 2.69 -29.36 14.63
N ASP A 263 3.36 -30.39 14.12
CA ASP A 263 3.98 -30.40 12.79
C ASP A 263 2.95 -30.16 11.67
N ALA A 264 1.74 -30.72 11.84
CA ALA A 264 0.65 -30.53 10.90
C ALA A 264 0.17 -29.07 10.86
N PHE A 265 0.09 -28.41 12.01
CA PHE A 265 -0.29 -27.00 12.06
C PHE A 265 0.80 -26.09 11.52
N PHE A 266 2.08 -26.40 11.78
CA PHE A 266 3.20 -25.67 11.18
C PHE A 266 3.10 -25.66 9.64
N GLY A 267 2.91 -26.83 9.02
CA GLY A 267 2.72 -26.90 7.57
C GLY A 267 1.42 -26.27 7.08
N GLU A 268 0.33 -26.34 7.86
CA GLU A 268 -0.92 -25.65 7.56
C GLU A 268 -0.69 -24.14 7.45
N ARG A 269 -0.01 -23.53 8.44
CA ARG A 269 0.24 -22.08 8.44
C ARG A 269 1.17 -21.66 7.31
N LEU A 270 2.17 -22.48 6.97
CA LEU A 270 3.04 -22.19 5.81
C LEU A 270 2.25 -22.09 4.50
N LEU A 271 1.21 -22.93 4.32
CA LEU A 271 0.38 -22.89 3.12
C LEU A 271 -0.73 -21.84 3.18
N ASN A 272 -1.41 -21.72 4.31
CA ASN A 272 -2.71 -21.04 4.41
C ASN A 272 -2.77 -19.92 5.45
N GLY A 273 -1.71 -19.73 6.24
CA GLY A 273 -1.62 -18.60 7.16
C GLY A 273 -1.27 -17.30 6.45
N MET A 274 -0.94 -16.28 7.23
CA MET A 274 -0.38 -15.02 6.73
C MET A 274 0.87 -15.28 5.86
N PHE A 275 1.58 -16.38 6.11
CA PHE A 275 2.81 -16.73 5.42
C PHE A 275 2.62 -17.02 3.94
N ALA A 276 1.55 -17.76 3.57
CA ALA A 276 1.19 -18.10 2.19
C ALA A 276 2.41 -18.39 1.28
N THR A 277 3.28 -19.28 1.75
CA THR A 277 4.65 -19.40 1.23
C THR A 277 4.71 -20.15 -0.09
N VAL A 278 5.46 -19.61 -1.05
CA VAL A 278 5.79 -20.30 -2.30
C VAL A 278 6.87 -21.36 -2.03
N LEU A 279 6.48 -22.63 -2.08
CA LEU A 279 7.38 -23.76 -1.83
C LEU A 279 8.04 -24.24 -3.12
N ASP A 280 9.38 -24.27 -3.14
CA ASP A 280 10.13 -24.98 -4.17
C ASP A 280 10.11 -26.49 -3.89
N ARG A 281 10.26 -27.32 -4.94
CA ARG A 281 10.57 -28.74 -4.72
C ARG A 281 11.97 -28.87 -4.15
N ASP A 282 12.23 -29.97 -3.46
CA ASP A 282 13.53 -30.19 -2.85
C ASP A 282 14.62 -30.46 -3.92
N PRO A 283 15.65 -29.59 -4.06
CA PRO A 283 16.74 -29.80 -5.02
C PRO A 283 17.68 -30.96 -4.66
N GLU A 284 17.65 -31.49 -3.43
CA GLU A 284 18.43 -32.68 -3.02
C GLU A 284 17.76 -33.98 -3.45
N VAL A 285 16.45 -33.97 -3.69
CA VAL A 285 15.67 -35.12 -4.17
C VAL A 285 14.72 -34.70 -5.31
N PRO A 286 15.26 -34.19 -6.43
CA PRO A 286 14.46 -33.53 -7.47
C PRO A 286 13.44 -34.45 -8.17
N GLY A 287 13.54 -35.77 -8.00
CA GLY A 287 12.57 -36.74 -8.51
C GLY A 287 11.36 -37.00 -7.59
N ASP A 288 11.36 -36.48 -6.36
CA ASP A 288 10.27 -36.68 -5.41
C ASP A 288 9.28 -35.50 -5.44
N SER A 289 8.14 -35.72 -6.09
CA SER A 289 7.06 -34.74 -6.18
C SER A 289 6.30 -34.49 -4.87
N ASN A 290 6.73 -35.08 -3.76
CA ASN A 290 6.19 -34.81 -2.43
C ASN A 290 7.21 -34.12 -1.52
N ALA A 291 8.45 -33.89 -1.97
CA ALA A 291 9.48 -33.20 -1.21
C ALA A 291 9.56 -31.72 -1.59
N PHE A 292 9.64 -30.84 -0.58
CA PHE A 292 9.72 -29.39 -0.76
C PHE A 292 10.81 -28.79 0.12
N ARG A 293 11.25 -27.60 -0.27
CA ARG A 293 12.24 -26.81 0.47
C ARG A 293 11.77 -25.37 0.60
N LEU A 294 12.01 -24.82 1.79
CA LEU A 294 11.88 -23.40 2.11
C LEU A 294 13.19 -22.92 2.72
N TYR A 295 13.72 -21.80 2.23
CA TYR A 295 15.02 -21.28 2.67
C TYR A 295 14.99 -19.77 2.94
N PHE A 296 15.34 -19.39 4.16
CA PHE A 296 15.45 -18.00 4.62
C PHE A 296 16.94 -17.63 4.86
N PRO A 297 17.57 -16.87 3.94
CA PRO A 297 19.01 -16.58 3.98
C PRO A 297 19.35 -15.34 4.85
N TRP A 298 18.99 -15.35 6.12
CA TRP A 298 19.18 -14.20 7.01
C TRP A 298 20.64 -13.80 7.25
N ASN A 299 21.59 -14.70 7.02
CA ASN A 299 23.01 -14.40 7.10
C ASN A 299 23.47 -13.40 6.02
N ALA A 300 22.67 -13.17 4.97
CA ALA A 300 22.98 -12.19 3.93
C ALA A 300 22.84 -10.72 4.38
N TYR A 301 22.26 -10.48 5.57
CA TYR A 301 21.93 -9.13 6.04
C TYR A 301 22.65 -8.79 7.35
N GLU A 302 22.76 -7.50 7.64
CA GLU A 302 23.34 -7.01 8.89
C GLU A 302 22.35 -7.25 10.03
N GLN A 303 22.85 -7.74 11.16
CA GLN A 303 22.05 -8.05 12.35
C GLN A 303 22.53 -7.25 13.55
N ASP A 304 21.67 -7.10 14.55
CA ASP A 304 21.91 -6.26 15.74
C ASP A 304 22.83 -6.90 16.79
N GLY A 305 23.07 -8.21 16.70
CA GLY A 305 23.88 -8.98 17.66
C GLY A 305 23.18 -9.27 18.99
N VAL A 306 21.93 -8.83 19.17
CA VAL A 306 21.11 -9.05 20.37
C VAL A 306 20.15 -10.19 20.15
N HIS A 307 19.49 -10.23 19.00
CA HIS A 307 18.58 -11.30 18.63
C HIS A 307 19.33 -12.46 17.95
N CYS A 308 18.71 -13.63 17.95
CA CYS A 308 19.17 -14.83 17.25
C CYS A 308 18.34 -15.01 15.98
N LEU A 309 18.93 -14.74 14.80
CA LEU A 309 18.29 -14.93 13.50
C LEU A 309 19.20 -15.74 12.56
N PRO A 310 19.16 -17.08 12.63
CA PRO A 310 19.99 -17.96 11.81
C PRO A 310 19.51 -18.01 10.36
N ASP A 311 20.37 -18.46 9.43
CA ASP A 311 19.85 -19.01 8.18
C ASP A 311 18.91 -20.19 8.51
N VAL A 312 17.74 -20.27 7.89
CA VAL A 312 16.78 -21.36 8.12
C VAL A 312 16.51 -22.11 6.83
N ASP A 313 16.80 -23.41 6.81
CA ASP A 313 16.48 -24.32 5.70
C ASP A 313 15.51 -25.41 6.19
N VAL A 314 14.26 -25.32 5.77
CA VAL A 314 13.18 -26.25 6.14
C VAL A 314 12.94 -27.22 4.99
N ARG A 315 13.05 -28.52 5.28
CA ARG A 315 12.62 -29.61 4.40
C ARG A 315 11.26 -30.10 4.82
N LEU A 316 10.39 -30.21 3.84
CA LEU A 316 8.97 -30.48 4.00
C LEU A 316 8.59 -31.68 3.14
N ARG A 317 7.60 -32.46 3.59
CA ARG A 317 7.04 -33.58 2.83
C ARG A 317 5.51 -33.53 2.82
N LEU A 318 4.90 -33.76 1.66
CA LEU A 318 3.47 -34.02 1.55
C LEU A 318 3.17 -35.47 1.97
N VAL A 319 2.38 -35.63 3.02
CA VAL A 319 1.92 -36.91 3.56
C VAL A 319 0.42 -36.80 3.84
N ASP A 320 -0.38 -37.68 3.26
CA ASP A 320 -1.84 -37.73 3.44
C ASP A 320 -2.54 -36.37 3.27
N GLY A 321 -2.15 -35.63 2.23
CA GLY A 321 -2.71 -34.31 1.91
C GLY A 321 -2.21 -33.16 2.80
N ARG A 322 -1.28 -33.41 3.73
CA ARG A 322 -0.70 -32.41 4.63
C ARG A 322 0.79 -32.23 4.37
N VAL A 323 1.25 -30.99 4.35
CA VAL A 323 2.67 -30.69 4.30
C VAL A 323 3.22 -30.76 5.73
N LEU A 324 4.26 -31.56 5.96
CA LEU A 324 4.86 -31.77 7.27
C LEU A 324 6.36 -31.40 7.22
N PRO A 325 6.89 -30.67 8.21
CA PRO A 325 8.33 -30.48 8.35
C PRO A 325 9.01 -31.81 8.71
N VAL A 326 10.08 -32.16 7.98
CA VAL A 326 10.85 -33.41 8.19
C VAL A 326 12.29 -33.15 8.64
N ARG A 327 12.83 -31.97 8.31
CA ARG A 327 14.17 -31.54 8.74
C ARG A 327 14.25 -30.02 8.77
N ILE A 328 14.84 -29.45 9.82
CA ILE A 328 15.15 -28.02 9.92
C ILE A 328 16.65 -27.89 10.13
N VAL A 329 17.31 -27.12 9.27
CA VAL A 329 18.74 -26.80 9.41
C VAL A 329 18.88 -25.32 9.74
N LEU A 330 19.57 -25.03 10.84
CA LEU A 330 19.85 -23.67 11.30
C LEU A 330 21.33 -23.34 11.09
N GLY A 331 21.61 -22.25 10.39
CA GLY A 331 22.94 -21.66 10.27
C GLY A 331 23.11 -20.53 11.29
N LEU A 332 23.59 -20.87 12.48
CA LEU A 332 23.68 -19.96 13.62
C LEU A 332 24.96 -19.14 13.57
N ARG A 333 24.85 -17.82 13.71
CA ARG A 333 25.99 -16.95 14.01
C ARG A 333 26.40 -17.10 15.49
N GLU A 334 27.64 -16.73 15.80
CA GLU A 334 28.04 -16.53 17.19
C GLU A 334 27.27 -15.34 17.81
N PRO A 335 26.91 -15.39 19.11
CA PRO A 335 26.28 -14.26 19.79
C PRO A 335 27.09 -12.97 19.63
N GLY A 336 26.40 -11.86 19.34
CA GLY A 336 27.03 -10.55 19.11
C GLY A 336 27.60 -10.34 17.69
N ALA A 337 27.58 -11.34 16.80
CA ALA A 337 28.05 -11.16 15.42
C ALA A 337 27.04 -10.40 14.55
N THR A 338 27.43 -9.20 14.11
CA THR A 338 26.53 -8.26 13.40
C THR A 338 26.70 -8.28 11.88
N ALA A 339 27.92 -8.51 11.39
CA ALA A 339 28.24 -8.34 9.97
C ALA A 339 27.54 -9.37 9.05
N PRO A 340 27.05 -8.94 7.86
CA PRO A 340 26.60 -9.86 6.81
C PRO A 340 27.66 -10.91 6.46
N GLY A 341 27.26 -12.16 6.23
CA GLY A 341 28.16 -13.23 5.83
C GLY A 341 29.09 -13.72 6.94
N SER A 342 28.81 -13.39 8.20
CA SER A 342 29.55 -13.91 9.35
C SER A 342 29.58 -15.45 9.34
N PRO A 343 30.63 -16.09 9.88
CA PRO A 343 30.70 -17.55 9.99
C PRO A 343 29.47 -18.10 10.71
N VAL A 344 28.98 -19.25 10.24
CA VAL A 344 27.81 -19.91 10.82
C VAL A 344 28.10 -21.36 11.20
N THR A 345 27.62 -21.77 12.37
CA THR A 345 27.58 -23.16 12.83
C THR A 345 26.26 -23.78 12.41
N ARG A 346 26.31 -24.87 11.62
CA ARG A 346 25.11 -25.56 11.13
C ARG A 346 24.67 -26.66 12.09
N ARG A 347 23.41 -26.63 12.48
CA ARG A 347 22.75 -27.69 13.26
C ARG A 347 21.51 -28.18 12.52
N SER A 348 21.28 -29.49 12.52
CA SER A 348 20.15 -30.13 11.85
C SER A 348 19.26 -30.81 12.89
N PHE A 349 17.95 -30.63 12.74
CA PHE A 349 16.93 -31.15 13.63
C PHE A 349 15.86 -31.89 12.83
N THR A 350 15.29 -32.91 13.44
CA THR A 350 14.24 -33.80 12.93
C THR A 350 13.16 -33.98 14.00
N PRO A 351 11.96 -34.48 13.66
CA PRO A 351 10.92 -34.75 14.66
C PRO A 351 11.35 -35.66 15.83
N ALA A 352 12.43 -36.45 15.66
CA ALA A 352 12.97 -37.31 16.71
C ALA A 352 13.72 -36.54 17.82
N ASP A 353 14.04 -35.26 17.62
CA ASP A 353 14.87 -34.47 18.54
C ASP A 353 14.07 -33.78 19.67
N GLY A 354 12.77 -34.09 19.82
CA GLY A 354 11.96 -33.68 20.98
C GLY A 354 11.91 -32.16 21.20
N ALA A 355 12.36 -31.67 22.35
CA ALA A 355 12.31 -30.24 22.67
C ALA A 355 13.15 -29.37 21.71
N ASP A 356 14.27 -29.89 21.22
CA ASP A 356 15.12 -29.20 20.23
C ASP A 356 14.38 -29.05 18.89
N TRP A 357 13.52 -30.01 18.53
CA TRP A 357 12.64 -29.92 17.36
C TRP A 357 11.60 -28.81 17.50
N GLU A 358 10.95 -28.72 18.66
CA GLU A 358 9.98 -27.65 18.95
C GLU A 358 10.63 -26.26 18.90
N ALA A 359 11.82 -26.11 19.48
CA ALA A 359 12.59 -24.88 19.42
C ALA A 359 13.01 -24.52 17.97
N ALA A 360 13.46 -25.51 17.18
CA ALA A 360 13.80 -25.31 15.79
C ALA A 360 12.58 -24.91 14.93
N LYS A 361 11.41 -25.51 15.17
CA LYS A 361 10.14 -25.11 14.52
C LYS A 361 9.74 -23.69 14.90
N ARG A 362 9.91 -23.29 16.17
CA ARG A 362 9.66 -21.91 16.60
C ARG A 362 10.58 -20.91 15.90
N MET A 363 11.87 -21.21 15.80
CA MET A 363 12.83 -20.39 15.06
C MET A 363 12.47 -20.27 13.57
N ALA A 364 12.09 -21.39 12.94
CA ALA A 364 11.66 -21.39 11.55
C ALA A 364 10.37 -20.60 11.33
N ARG A 365 9.42 -20.67 12.27
CA ARG A 365 8.18 -19.91 12.24
C ARG A 365 8.42 -18.41 12.42
N VAL A 366 9.23 -17.99 13.38
CA VAL A 366 9.62 -16.56 13.55
C VAL A 366 10.32 -16.03 12.30
N SER A 367 11.17 -16.86 11.68
CA SER A 367 11.77 -16.52 10.37
C SER A 367 10.71 -16.35 9.28
N ALA A 368 9.73 -17.26 9.19
CA ALA A 368 8.63 -17.13 8.24
C ALA A 368 7.78 -15.88 8.50
N THR A 369 7.54 -15.52 9.76
CA THR A 369 6.85 -14.28 10.14
C THR A 369 7.60 -13.05 9.67
N LEU A 370 8.90 -12.96 9.96
CA LEU A 370 9.73 -11.82 9.52
C LEU A 370 9.82 -11.75 7.99
N ASP A 371 9.97 -12.89 7.30
CA ASP A 371 9.98 -12.93 5.84
C ASP A 371 8.64 -12.50 5.24
N THR A 372 7.53 -12.85 5.89
CA THR A 372 6.19 -12.46 5.46
C THR A 372 5.97 -10.97 5.64
N GLU A 373 6.32 -10.42 6.80
CA GLU A 373 6.16 -8.99 7.06
C GLU A 373 7.00 -8.16 6.09
N LEU A 374 8.27 -8.52 5.86
CA LEU A 374 9.13 -7.77 4.93
C LEU A 374 8.85 -8.07 3.46
N GLY A 375 8.56 -9.32 3.13
CA GLY A 375 8.38 -9.83 1.76
C GLY A 375 6.93 -9.78 1.32
N ASN A 376 6.12 -10.72 1.79
CA ASN A 376 4.75 -10.92 1.27
C ASN A 376 3.79 -9.78 1.60
N HIS A 377 4.05 -9.03 2.66
CA HIS A 377 3.22 -7.93 3.14
C HIS A 377 3.80 -6.57 2.74
N LEU A 378 4.84 -6.09 3.44
CA LEU A 378 5.43 -4.77 3.20
C LEU A 378 6.07 -4.66 1.80
N GLY A 379 6.87 -5.63 1.39
CA GLY A 379 7.55 -5.62 0.09
C GLY A 379 6.58 -5.73 -1.08
N GLN A 380 5.86 -6.85 -1.20
CA GLN A 380 5.00 -7.19 -2.34
C GLN A 380 3.70 -6.39 -2.41
N CYS A 381 3.14 -6.00 -1.28
CA CYS A 381 1.90 -5.24 -1.26
C CYS A 381 2.23 -3.76 -1.16
N HIS A 382 2.73 -3.28 -0.03
CA HIS A 382 2.88 -1.84 0.22
C HIS A 382 3.85 -1.17 -0.77
N LEU A 383 5.14 -1.52 -0.73
CA LEU A 383 6.18 -0.81 -1.46
C LEU A 383 6.14 -1.10 -2.97
N ASN A 384 5.83 -2.35 -3.33
CA ASN A 384 5.64 -2.73 -4.73
C ASN A 384 4.40 -2.05 -5.33
N VAL A 385 3.27 -1.91 -4.63
CA VAL A 385 2.09 -1.20 -5.18
C VAL A 385 2.32 0.32 -5.23
N GLU A 386 3.06 0.89 -4.27
CA GLU A 386 3.37 2.33 -4.26
C GLU A 386 4.06 2.81 -5.54
N GLN A 387 5.01 2.05 -6.10
CA GLN A 387 5.66 2.45 -7.35
C GLN A 387 4.67 2.57 -8.53
N TYR A 388 3.63 1.72 -8.56
CA TYR A 388 2.54 1.80 -9.53
C TYR A 388 1.59 2.94 -9.22
N ALA A 389 1.32 3.22 -7.95
CA ALA A 389 0.50 4.36 -7.55
C ALA A 389 1.12 5.68 -8.03
N ILE A 390 2.40 5.89 -7.76
CA ILE A 390 3.11 7.11 -8.17
C ILE A 390 3.09 7.24 -9.69
N ALA A 391 3.52 6.21 -10.42
CA ALA A 391 3.55 6.25 -11.87
C ALA A 391 2.15 6.44 -12.49
N ALA A 392 1.11 5.80 -11.93
CA ALA A 392 -0.25 5.96 -12.42
C ALA A 392 -0.74 7.40 -12.23
N HIS A 393 -0.62 7.95 -11.02
CA HIS A 393 -1.07 9.32 -10.72
C HIS A 393 -0.31 10.38 -11.54
N ARG A 394 0.98 10.14 -11.82
CA ARG A 394 1.79 11.05 -12.64
C ARG A 394 1.41 11.04 -14.12
N ASN A 395 0.85 9.94 -14.65
CA ASN A 395 0.74 9.77 -16.11
C ASN A 395 -0.66 9.46 -16.65
N LEU A 396 -1.59 8.91 -15.86
CA LEU A 396 -2.91 8.48 -16.32
C LEU A 396 -3.98 9.53 -15.98
N ARG A 397 -4.43 10.30 -16.98
CA ARG A 397 -5.41 11.39 -16.84
C ARG A 397 -6.56 11.26 -17.82
N ASN A 398 -6.26 11.22 -19.12
CA ASN A 398 -7.27 11.03 -20.16
C ASN A 398 -7.50 9.54 -20.44
N ASN A 399 -6.50 8.69 -20.19
CA ASN A 399 -6.62 7.27 -20.46
C ASN A 399 -7.61 6.60 -19.50
N PRO A 400 -8.64 5.88 -20.00
CA PRO A 400 -9.61 5.15 -19.18
C PRO A 400 -8.98 4.18 -18.19
N LEU A 401 -7.75 3.74 -18.41
CA LEU A 401 -6.99 2.89 -17.49
C LEU A 401 -7.02 3.40 -16.04
N ARG A 402 -7.12 4.73 -15.84
CA ARG A 402 -7.27 5.32 -14.50
C ARG A 402 -8.54 4.87 -13.78
N TRP A 403 -9.63 4.59 -14.49
CA TRP A 403 -10.88 4.09 -13.92
C TRP A 403 -10.74 2.67 -13.39
N LEU A 404 -9.83 1.89 -13.99
CA LEU A 404 -9.52 0.53 -13.57
C LEU A 404 -8.52 0.51 -12.40
N LEU A 405 -7.47 1.34 -12.43
CA LEU A 405 -6.35 1.24 -11.48
C LEU A 405 -6.45 2.16 -10.25
N MET A 406 -6.86 3.42 -10.41
CA MET A 406 -6.80 4.41 -9.33
C MET A 406 -7.57 4.02 -8.05
N PRO A 407 -8.73 3.33 -8.11
CA PRO A 407 -9.43 2.91 -6.90
C PRO A 407 -8.58 2.02 -5.99
N HIS A 408 -7.68 1.25 -6.60
CA HIS A 408 -6.79 0.29 -5.95
C HIS A 408 -5.42 0.88 -5.57
N LEU A 409 -5.06 2.04 -6.13
CA LEU A 409 -3.76 2.70 -5.93
C LEU A 409 -3.82 3.88 -4.96
N ARG A 410 -5.01 4.40 -4.63
CA ARG A 410 -5.13 5.50 -3.67
C ARG A 410 -4.77 5.06 -2.25
N GLU A 411 -4.31 6.03 -1.46
CA GLU A 411 -4.00 5.91 -0.02
C GLU A 411 -2.80 5.03 0.36
N VAL A 412 -2.28 4.17 -0.53
CA VAL A 412 -1.08 3.34 -0.26
C VAL A 412 0.14 4.18 0.12
N VAL A 413 0.33 5.33 -0.55
CA VAL A 413 1.42 6.26 -0.23
C VAL A 413 1.30 6.84 1.18
N LEU A 414 0.08 7.04 1.67
CA LEU A 414 -0.18 7.62 2.98
C LEU A 414 0.17 6.63 4.09
N ILE A 415 -0.25 5.37 3.92
CA ILE A 415 0.02 4.33 4.91
C ILE A 415 1.49 3.94 4.89
N ASN A 416 2.13 3.93 3.72
CA ASN A 416 3.56 3.66 3.59
C ASN A 416 4.41 4.79 4.18
N HIS A 417 3.98 6.04 4.06
CA HIS A 417 4.64 7.17 4.72
C HIS A 417 4.49 7.06 6.25
N SER A 418 3.29 6.76 6.74
CA SER A 418 3.04 6.53 8.17
C SER A 418 3.89 5.38 8.73
N ALA A 419 4.06 4.31 7.96
CA ALA A 419 4.89 3.17 8.30
C ALA A 419 6.39 3.52 8.40
N SER A 420 6.89 4.52 7.65
CA SER A 420 8.30 4.92 7.68
C SER A 420 8.79 5.41 9.05
N GLY A 421 7.92 6.02 9.85
CA GLY A 421 8.27 6.47 11.20
C GLY A 421 7.91 5.46 12.31
N PHE A 422 7.00 4.52 12.02
CA PHE A 422 6.41 3.65 13.03
C PHE A 422 6.81 2.17 12.90
N LEU A 423 6.86 1.61 11.68
CA LEU A 423 7.19 0.20 11.44
C LEU A 423 8.65 0.00 11.05
N ILE A 424 9.19 0.88 10.21
CA ILE A 424 10.58 0.83 9.73
C ILE A 424 11.35 2.08 10.18
N GLY A 425 12.62 2.19 9.78
CA GLY A 425 13.50 3.26 10.21
C GLY A 425 14.15 2.98 11.58
N PRO A 426 14.96 3.90 12.11
CA PRO A 426 15.82 3.64 13.28
C PRO A 426 15.03 3.29 14.55
N ASN A 427 13.80 3.80 14.67
CA ASN A 427 12.92 3.56 15.80
C ASN A 427 11.69 2.70 15.43
N GLY A 428 11.64 2.15 14.22
CA GLY A 428 10.52 1.36 13.75
C GLY A 428 10.38 0.04 14.48
N TYR A 429 9.14 -0.42 14.68
CA TYR A 429 8.85 -1.68 15.38
C TYR A 429 9.60 -2.89 14.78
N ILE A 430 9.61 -3.04 13.46
CA ILE A 430 10.29 -4.16 12.79
C ILE A 430 11.80 -4.11 13.05
N THR A 431 12.40 -2.92 12.99
CA THR A 431 13.83 -2.73 13.25
C THR A 431 14.21 -3.00 14.70
N ARG A 432 13.35 -2.65 15.66
CA ARG A 432 13.62 -2.88 17.10
C ARG A 432 13.30 -4.30 17.58
N SER A 433 12.35 -4.97 16.93
CA SER A 433 11.78 -6.25 17.39
C SER A 433 12.20 -7.44 16.55
N SER A 434 12.91 -7.20 15.45
CA SER A 434 13.61 -8.25 14.69
C SER A 434 15.11 -8.17 14.94
N ALA A 435 15.85 -9.15 14.42
CA ALA A 435 17.32 -9.14 14.50
C ALA A 435 18.00 -8.24 13.47
N LEU A 436 17.26 -7.69 12.49
CA LEU A 436 17.87 -6.90 11.42
C LEU A 436 18.08 -5.45 11.87
N THR A 437 19.27 -4.91 11.58
CA THR A 437 19.49 -3.47 11.71
C THR A 437 18.64 -2.70 10.69
N GLN A 438 18.53 -1.38 10.83
CA GLN A 438 17.89 -0.54 9.81
C GLN A 438 18.46 -0.82 8.40
N ARG A 439 19.80 -0.87 8.28
CA ARG A 439 20.47 -1.18 7.02
C ARG A 439 20.17 -2.60 6.53
N GLY A 440 20.05 -3.56 7.44
CA GLY A 440 19.64 -4.94 7.13
C GLY A 440 18.21 -5.00 6.55
N VAL A 441 17.27 -4.27 7.16
CA VAL A 441 15.89 -4.12 6.67
C VAL A 441 15.86 -3.44 5.30
N GLU A 442 16.55 -2.31 5.14
CA GLU A 442 16.62 -1.58 3.86
C GLU A 442 17.20 -2.44 2.73
N ALA A 443 18.31 -3.14 2.99
CA ALA A 443 18.92 -4.05 2.02
C ALA A 443 17.98 -5.21 1.66
N ARG A 444 17.27 -5.78 2.64
CA ARG A 444 16.28 -6.84 2.40
C ARG A 444 15.14 -6.34 1.52
N LEU A 445 14.58 -5.17 1.81
CA LEU A 445 13.49 -4.58 1.02
C LEU A 445 13.94 -4.22 -0.40
N GLN A 446 15.15 -3.69 -0.58
CA GLN A 446 15.71 -3.43 -1.90
C GLN A 446 15.89 -4.72 -2.72
N HIS A 447 16.42 -5.78 -2.12
CA HIS A 447 16.53 -7.09 -2.78
C HIS A 447 15.17 -7.69 -3.14
N LEU A 448 14.17 -7.52 -2.27
CA LEU A 448 12.81 -8.00 -2.51
C LEU A 448 12.16 -7.26 -3.68
N LEU A 449 12.18 -5.92 -3.68
CA LEU A 449 11.68 -5.15 -4.82
C LEU A 449 12.44 -5.44 -6.11
N GLY A 450 13.75 -5.72 -6.00
CA GLY A 450 14.57 -6.18 -7.13
C GLY A 450 14.14 -7.53 -7.71
N SER A 451 13.30 -8.29 -7.00
CA SER A 451 12.83 -9.61 -7.42
C SER A 451 11.39 -9.64 -7.92
N TYR A 452 10.68 -8.51 -7.88
CA TYR A 452 9.27 -8.42 -8.26
C TYR A 452 9.14 -7.84 -9.67
N ASP A 453 8.34 -8.51 -10.49
CA ASP A 453 7.97 -8.07 -11.83
C ASP A 453 6.57 -8.59 -12.15
N TRP A 454 5.79 -7.81 -12.89
CA TRP A 454 4.43 -8.18 -13.30
C TRP A 454 4.45 -9.19 -14.46
N ARG A 455 5.51 -9.16 -15.27
CA ARG A 455 5.63 -9.96 -16.48
C ARG A 455 5.82 -11.43 -16.13
N GLY A 456 4.91 -12.26 -16.63
CA GLY A 456 4.92 -13.71 -16.35
C GLY A 456 4.36 -14.10 -14.99
N PHE A 457 3.93 -13.13 -14.17
CA PHE A 457 3.32 -13.43 -12.87
C PHE A 457 2.03 -14.24 -13.04
N SER A 458 1.91 -15.27 -12.23
CA SER A 458 0.66 -15.97 -11.96
C SER A 458 0.73 -16.54 -10.55
N PRO A 459 -0.38 -16.61 -9.80
CA PRO A 459 -0.40 -17.29 -8.52
C PRO A 459 0.08 -18.73 -8.66
N ALA A 460 0.74 -19.25 -7.63
CA ALA A 460 1.22 -20.63 -7.62
C ALA A 460 0.05 -21.63 -7.71
N ALA A 461 0.32 -22.80 -8.29
CA ALA A 461 -0.61 -23.90 -8.26
C ALA A 461 -0.70 -24.49 -6.83
N PRO A 462 -1.87 -25.00 -6.41
CA PRO A 462 -2.01 -25.68 -5.13
C PRO A 462 -1.09 -26.92 -5.07
N VAL A 463 -0.46 -27.14 -3.92
CA VAL A 463 0.45 -28.28 -3.72
C VAL A 463 -0.31 -29.53 -3.25
N CYS A 464 -1.49 -29.35 -2.67
CA CYS A 464 -2.44 -30.36 -2.24
C CYS A 464 -3.84 -29.74 -2.17
N GLU A 465 -4.87 -30.57 -2.02
CA GLU A 465 -6.27 -30.13 -1.87
C GLU A 465 -6.47 -29.18 -0.67
N GLY A 466 -5.71 -29.38 0.40
CA GLY A 466 -5.74 -28.52 1.59
C GLY A 466 -5.05 -27.15 1.44
N HIS A 467 -4.43 -26.85 0.29
CA HIS A 467 -3.75 -25.57 0.03
C HIS A 467 -4.75 -24.47 -0.36
N ARG A 468 -5.61 -24.10 0.60
CA ARG A 468 -6.71 -23.14 0.43
C ARG A 468 -6.26 -21.78 -0.10
N TYR A 469 -5.11 -21.26 0.32
CA TYR A 469 -4.57 -20.00 -0.22
C TYR A 469 -4.40 -20.04 -1.73
N ALA A 470 -3.66 -21.03 -2.25
CA ALA A 470 -3.42 -21.14 -3.69
C ALA A 470 -4.72 -21.33 -4.48
N HIS A 471 -5.66 -22.11 -3.96
CA HIS A 471 -7.00 -22.24 -4.58
C HIS A 471 -7.74 -20.90 -4.63
N ALA A 472 -7.72 -20.12 -3.54
CA ALA A 472 -8.38 -18.83 -3.46
C ALA A 472 -7.69 -17.79 -4.36
N ALA A 473 -6.36 -17.80 -4.39
CA ALA A 473 -5.54 -16.94 -5.24
C ALA A 473 -5.81 -17.21 -6.73
N GLN A 474 -5.88 -18.48 -7.14
CA GLN A 474 -6.21 -18.87 -8.51
C GLN A 474 -7.63 -18.46 -8.90
N LEU A 475 -8.60 -18.66 -8.00
CA LEU A 475 -9.98 -18.21 -8.24
C LEU A 475 -10.05 -16.69 -8.37
N PHE A 476 -9.50 -15.95 -7.42
CA PHE A 476 -9.49 -14.48 -7.43
C PHE A 476 -8.78 -13.94 -8.67
N TRP A 477 -7.60 -14.49 -8.98
CA TRP A 477 -6.84 -14.14 -10.18
C TRP A 477 -7.69 -14.33 -11.42
N ARG A 478 -8.35 -15.48 -11.60
CA ARG A 478 -9.25 -15.74 -12.75
C ARG A 478 -10.34 -14.69 -12.88
N LEU A 479 -11.05 -14.38 -11.79
CA LEU A 479 -12.12 -13.38 -11.77
C LEU A 479 -11.59 -11.96 -12.06
N LEU A 480 -10.39 -11.61 -11.58
CA LEU A 480 -9.74 -10.37 -11.99
C LEU A 480 -9.46 -10.34 -13.50
N GLY A 481 -9.04 -11.48 -14.07
CA GLY A 481 -8.85 -11.61 -15.52
C GLY A 481 -10.14 -11.32 -16.28
N GLU A 482 -11.24 -11.94 -15.88
CA GLU A 482 -12.58 -11.68 -16.46
C GLU A 482 -12.99 -10.20 -16.33
N HIS A 483 -12.74 -9.57 -15.18
CA HIS A 483 -13.03 -8.16 -14.97
C HIS A 483 -12.20 -7.25 -15.88
N VAL A 484 -10.89 -7.49 -15.97
CA VAL A 484 -9.95 -6.73 -16.79
C VAL A 484 -10.28 -6.93 -18.28
N ASP A 485 -10.52 -8.16 -18.73
CA ASP A 485 -10.89 -8.43 -20.12
C ASP A 485 -12.18 -7.71 -20.50
N ALA A 486 -13.19 -7.72 -19.62
CA ALA A 486 -14.43 -6.99 -19.85
C ALA A 486 -14.22 -5.47 -19.88
N PHE A 487 -13.32 -4.92 -19.07
CA PHE A 487 -12.94 -3.50 -19.14
C PHE A 487 -12.30 -3.15 -20.48
N PHE A 488 -11.35 -3.95 -20.95
CA PHE A 488 -10.68 -3.72 -22.23
C PHE A 488 -11.58 -3.98 -23.45
N ALA A 489 -12.57 -4.87 -23.33
CA ALA A 489 -13.60 -5.03 -24.35
C ALA A 489 -14.45 -3.75 -24.51
N GLU A 490 -14.71 -3.04 -23.40
CA GLU A 490 -15.54 -1.83 -23.38
C GLU A 490 -14.75 -0.55 -23.72
N HIS A 491 -13.52 -0.44 -23.20
CA HIS A 491 -12.73 0.80 -23.24
C HIS A 491 -11.40 0.67 -24.01
N GLY A 492 -11.08 -0.50 -24.56
CA GLY A 492 -9.79 -0.77 -25.21
C GLY A 492 -9.42 0.23 -26.30
N ALA A 493 -10.36 0.57 -27.19
CA ALA A 493 -10.12 1.57 -28.23
C ALA A 493 -9.78 2.96 -27.66
N ALA A 494 -10.39 3.36 -26.55
CA ALA A 494 -10.09 4.63 -25.88
C ALA A 494 -8.76 4.58 -25.10
N VAL A 495 -8.39 3.41 -24.56
CA VAL A 495 -7.05 3.18 -23.99
C VAL A 495 -5.97 3.30 -25.06
N GLU A 496 -6.18 2.71 -26.24
CA GLU A 496 -5.25 2.80 -27.37
C GLU A 496 -5.16 4.23 -27.93
N ALA A 497 -6.28 4.96 -28.00
CA ALA A 497 -6.30 6.36 -28.42
C ALA A 497 -5.47 7.28 -27.50
N GLN A 498 -5.26 6.88 -26.24
CA GLN A 498 -4.48 7.61 -25.24
C GLN A 498 -3.20 6.85 -24.86
N TRP A 499 -2.60 6.10 -25.80
CA TRP A 499 -1.45 5.24 -25.53
C TRP A 499 -0.18 5.98 -25.09
N LEU A 500 -0.03 7.26 -25.44
CA LEU A 500 1.05 8.10 -24.93
C LEU A 500 1.12 8.07 -23.39
N GLU A 501 -0.03 8.11 -22.70
CA GLU A 501 -0.07 8.02 -21.24
C GLU A 501 0.39 6.65 -20.74
N VAL A 502 0.05 5.57 -21.44
CA VAL A 502 0.53 4.20 -21.13
C VAL A 502 2.05 4.12 -21.30
N ARG A 503 2.58 4.70 -22.37
CA ARG A 503 4.02 4.77 -22.62
C ARG A 503 4.74 5.56 -21.52
N ARG A 504 4.22 6.71 -21.09
CA ARG A 504 4.84 7.51 -20.02
C ARG A 504 4.77 6.80 -18.66
N PHE A 505 3.65 6.15 -18.37
CA PHE A 505 3.49 5.27 -17.21
C PHE A 505 4.53 4.14 -17.21
N SER A 506 4.69 3.43 -18.34
CA SER A 506 5.67 2.36 -18.53
C SER A 506 7.11 2.86 -18.33
N ASP A 507 7.47 3.98 -18.96
CA ASP A 507 8.80 4.57 -18.85
C ASP A 507 9.14 4.96 -17.39
N GLU A 508 8.20 5.56 -16.67
CA GLU A 508 8.41 5.93 -15.26
C GLU A 508 8.60 4.72 -14.35
N LEU A 509 7.78 3.68 -14.50
CA LEU A 509 7.91 2.44 -13.74
C LEU A 509 9.30 1.83 -13.90
N VAL A 510 9.76 1.71 -15.14
CA VAL A 510 11.07 1.13 -15.44
C VAL A 510 12.18 2.04 -14.88
N ALA A 511 12.11 3.35 -15.11
CA ALA A 511 13.16 4.28 -14.74
C ALA A 511 13.40 4.36 -13.22
N HIS A 512 12.33 4.29 -12.41
CA HIS A 512 12.40 4.44 -10.96
C HIS A 512 12.46 3.12 -10.20
N SER A 513 12.12 1.99 -10.82
CA SER A 513 12.29 0.69 -10.17
C SER A 513 13.76 0.40 -9.84
N VAL A 514 13.98 -0.33 -8.74
CA VAL A 514 15.32 -0.76 -8.35
C VAL A 514 15.94 -1.68 -9.42
N PRO A 515 17.28 -1.81 -9.48
CA PRO A 515 17.91 -2.85 -10.28
C PRO A 515 17.41 -4.24 -9.89
N ALA A 516 17.28 -5.12 -10.88
CA ALA A 516 16.88 -6.49 -10.68
C ALA A 516 17.90 -7.21 -9.78
N PHE A 517 17.39 -7.97 -8.81
CA PHE A 517 18.19 -8.71 -7.84
C PHE A 517 17.96 -10.21 -7.99
N VAL A 518 18.98 -10.90 -8.49
CA VAL A 518 19.06 -12.36 -8.47
C VAL A 518 20.17 -12.78 -7.53
N CYS A 519 19.84 -13.50 -6.46
CA CYS A 519 20.84 -13.90 -5.47
C CYS A 519 21.83 -14.92 -6.06
N ARG A 520 23.01 -15.02 -5.44
CA ARG A 520 24.10 -15.91 -5.89
C ARG A 520 23.65 -17.35 -6.10
N TYR A 521 22.79 -17.87 -5.22
CA TYR A 521 22.29 -19.24 -5.32
C TYR A 521 21.46 -19.46 -6.60
N LEU A 522 20.51 -18.57 -6.88
CA LEU A 522 19.65 -18.67 -8.06
C LEU A 522 20.42 -18.45 -9.36
N ARG A 523 21.38 -17.50 -9.38
CA ARG A 523 22.30 -17.35 -10.52
C ARG A 523 23.11 -18.62 -10.79
N ALA A 524 23.57 -19.27 -9.73
CA ALA A 524 24.41 -20.46 -9.85
C ALA A 524 23.61 -21.74 -10.15
N ARG A 525 22.31 -21.80 -9.88
CA ARG A 525 21.55 -23.07 -9.91
C ARG A 525 20.31 -23.06 -10.80
N VAL A 526 19.79 -21.88 -11.17
CA VAL A 526 18.52 -21.74 -11.89
C VAL A 526 18.69 -21.00 -13.19
N ALA A 527 19.27 -19.80 -13.17
CA ALA A 527 19.46 -19.01 -14.38
C ALA A 527 20.34 -19.76 -15.40
N GLY A 528 19.82 -19.93 -16.61
CA GLY A 528 20.41 -20.64 -17.74
C GLY A 528 20.46 -22.14 -17.58
N LYS A 529 19.73 -22.72 -16.61
CA LYS A 529 19.86 -24.12 -16.20
C LYS A 529 18.50 -24.81 -16.11
N ASP A 530 18.53 -26.12 -16.35
CA ASP A 530 17.39 -26.97 -16.05
C ASP A 530 17.26 -27.14 -14.53
N ALA A 531 16.25 -26.48 -13.96
CA ALA A 531 15.96 -26.47 -12.54
C ALA A 531 14.49 -26.85 -12.33
N PRO A 532 14.11 -28.12 -12.58
CA PRO A 532 12.71 -28.57 -12.53
C PRO A 532 12.12 -28.50 -11.11
N TRP A 533 12.98 -28.35 -10.10
CA TRP A 533 12.60 -28.18 -8.71
C TRP A 533 12.16 -26.74 -8.37
N PHE A 534 12.55 -25.75 -9.18
CA PHE A 534 12.30 -24.33 -8.92
C PHE A 534 10.93 -23.93 -9.45
N VAL A 535 10.07 -23.44 -8.55
CA VAL A 535 8.76 -22.91 -8.92
C VAL A 535 8.95 -21.53 -9.54
N ARG A 536 8.49 -21.38 -10.79
CA ARG A 536 8.61 -20.12 -11.56
C ARG A 536 7.38 -19.22 -11.46
N SER A 537 6.22 -19.74 -11.06
CA SER A 537 5.05 -18.91 -10.76
C SER A 537 5.39 -17.93 -9.63
N GLU A 538 4.78 -16.75 -9.67
CA GLU A 538 5.06 -15.64 -8.76
C GLU A 538 6.52 -15.10 -8.76
N ARG A 539 7.38 -15.53 -9.69
CA ARG A 539 8.78 -15.08 -9.77
C ARG A 539 9.07 -14.42 -11.10
N MET A 540 9.94 -13.40 -11.07
CA MET A 540 10.41 -12.73 -12.29
C MET A 540 11.17 -13.70 -13.20
N ASP A 541 11.26 -13.36 -14.50
CA ASP A 541 12.04 -14.13 -15.46
C ASP A 541 13.55 -14.05 -15.15
N LEU A 542 14.07 -15.09 -14.49
CA LEU A 542 15.47 -15.15 -14.10
C LEU A 542 16.44 -15.19 -15.28
N GLU A 543 16.00 -15.61 -16.46
CA GLU A 543 16.87 -15.67 -17.64
C GLU A 543 17.20 -14.26 -18.15
N VAL A 544 16.21 -13.37 -18.10
CA VAL A 544 16.38 -11.97 -18.45
C VAL A 544 17.00 -11.19 -17.29
N LYS A 545 16.53 -11.42 -16.06
CA LYS A 545 16.86 -10.57 -14.90
C LYS A 545 18.22 -10.88 -14.26
N ALA A 546 18.86 -11.99 -14.63
CA ALA A 546 20.21 -12.32 -14.17
C ALA A 546 21.35 -11.73 -15.03
N ALA A 547 21.04 -10.91 -16.04
CA ALA A 547 22.04 -10.26 -16.90
C ALA A 547 22.95 -9.28 -16.14
N GLU A 548 24.13 -8.99 -16.71
CA GLU A 548 25.10 -8.02 -16.18
C GLU A 548 25.41 -6.94 -17.23
N PRO A 549 25.26 -5.63 -16.94
CA PRO A 549 24.72 -5.07 -15.69
C PRO A 549 23.23 -5.44 -15.48
N PRO A 550 22.74 -5.47 -14.22
CA PRO A 550 21.37 -5.87 -13.94
C PRO A 550 20.37 -4.92 -14.61
N PRO A 551 19.36 -5.45 -15.34
CA PRO A 551 18.27 -4.62 -15.85
C PRO A 551 17.44 -4.06 -14.69
N ARG A 552 16.49 -3.19 -14.99
CA ARG A 552 15.49 -2.74 -14.02
C ARG A 552 14.56 -3.89 -13.62
N ALA A 553 14.10 -3.89 -12.37
CA ALA A 553 13.25 -4.94 -11.82
C ALA A 553 11.91 -5.03 -12.57
N ILE A 554 11.25 -3.89 -12.81
CA ILE A 554 9.99 -3.84 -13.55
C ILE A 554 10.23 -3.90 -15.06
N SER A 555 9.53 -4.79 -15.75
CA SER A 555 9.50 -4.85 -17.22
C SER A 555 8.66 -3.73 -17.81
N ALA A 556 9.07 -3.21 -18.97
CA ALA A 556 8.27 -2.24 -19.73
C ALA A 556 7.02 -2.91 -20.33
N VAL A 557 5.90 -2.19 -20.33
CA VAL A 557 4.70 -2.57 -21.09
C VAL A 557 4.87 -2.22 -22.56
N THR A 558 5.39 -1.03 -22.82
CA THR A 558 5.59 -0.47 -24.16
C THR A 558 6.75 0.53 -24.15
N HIS A 559 7.31 0.78 -25.33
CA HIS A 559 8.33 1.80 -25.58
C HIS A 559 7.90 2.79 -26.69
N THR A 560 6.70 2.64 -27.22
CA THR A 560 6.19 3.39 -28.38
C THR A 560 4.92 4.14 -28.02
N ASP A 561 4.66 5.26 -28.70
CA ASP A 561 3.46 6.08 -28.47
C ASP A 561 2.19 5.48 -29.12
N VAL A 562 2.32 4.31 -29.77
CA VAL A 562 1.23 3.50 -30.36
C VAL A 562 1.44 2.04 -29.96
N PRO A 563 0.38 1.29 -29.60
CA PRO A 563 0.49 -0.10 -29.16
C PRO A 563 1.07 -1.01 -30.26
N GLN A 564 2.01 -1.87 -29.89
CA GLN A 564 2.53 -2.95 -30.72
C GLN A 564 1.82 -4.28 -30.42
N PRO A 565 1.91 -5.29 -31.33
CA PRO A 565 1.31 -6.60 -31.11
C PRO A 565 1.71 -7.22 -29.76
N GLY A 566 0.71 -7.58 -28.95
CA GLY A 566 0.89 -8.17 -27.62
C GLY A 566 1.04 -7.17 -26.46
N GLU A 567 1.25 -5.87 -26.73
CA GLU A 567 1.40 -4.87 -25.65
C GLU A 567 0.07 -4.60 -24.92
N LEU A 568 -1.06 -4.75 -25.61
CA LEU A 568 -2.37 -4.63 -24.96
C LEU A 568 -2.60 -5.76 -23.95
N ASP A 569 -2.22 -6.99 -24.29
CA ASP A 569 -2.33 -8.13 -23.37
C ASP A 569 -1.30 -8.03 -22.23
N ALA A 570 -0.11 -7.51 -22.51
CA ALA A 570 0.87 -7.16 -21.49
C ALA A 570 0.31 -6.11 -20.50
N LEU A 571 -0.39 -5.08 -21.01
CA LEU A 571 -1.03 -4.07 -20.17
C LEU A 571 -2.14 -4.70 -19.31
N LYS A 572 -3.00 -5.56 -19.86
CA LYS A 572 -4.02 -6.29 -19.09
C LYS A 572 -3.39 -7.11 -17.95
N GLN A 573 -2.30 -7.81 -18.25
CA GLN A 573 -1.56 -8.60 -17.27
C GLN A 573 -0.98 -7.71 -16.15
N LEU A 574 -0.42 -6.55 -16.48
CA LEU A 574 0.03 -5.56 -15.49
C LEU A 574 -1.14 -5.10 -14.61
N CYS A 575 -2.30 -4.77 -15.21
CA CYS A 575 -3.46 -4.33 -14.45
C CYS A 575 -3.91 -5.39 -13.44
N ARG A 576 -4.01 -6.63 -13.91
CA ARG A 576 -4.38 -7.77 -13.09
C ARG A 576 -3.40 -7.98 -11.93
N TYR A 577 -2.10 -7.88 -12.19
CA TYR A 577 -1.04 -7.94 -11.18
C TYR A 577 -1.21 -6.87 -10.11
N VAL A 578 -1.33 -5.60 -10.52
CA VAL A 578 -1.47 -4.47 -9.60
C VAL A 578 -2.70 -4.62 -8.71
N ILE A 579 -3.86 -4.94 -9.31
CA ILE A 579 -5.11 -5.12 -8.55
C ILE A 579 -4.99 -6.31 -7.58
N PHE A 580 -4.39 -7.42 -7.99
CA PHE A 580 -4.20 -8.59 -7.13
C PHE A 580 -3.40 -8.27 -5.86
N PHE A 581 -2.30 -7.53 -5.99
CA PHE A 581 -1.47 -7.15 -4.85
C PHE A 581 -2.07 -6.04 -3.99
N ALA A 582 -2.79 -5.10 -4.60
CA ALA A 582 -3.51 -4.05 -3.88
C ALA A 582 -4.74 -4.55 -3.11
N THR A 583 -5.25 -5.74 -3.42
CA THR A 583 -6.49 -6.29 -2.87
C THR A 583 -6.28 -7.64 -2.19
N PHE A 584 -6.39 -8.74 -2.92
CA PHE A 584 -6.39 -10.11 -2.39
C PHE A 584 -5.12 -10.45 -1.60
N ARG A 585 -3.93 -10.20 -2.16
CA ARG A 585 -2.68 -10.57 -1.47
C ARG A 585 -2.53 -9.82 -0.17
N HIS A 586 -2.75 -8.51 -0.20
CA HIS A 586 -2.70 -7.65 0.98
C HIS A 586 -3.72 -8.09 2.02
N ALA A 587 -4.99 -8.24 1.63
CA ALA A 587 -6.06 -8.66 2.54
C ALA A 587 -5.77 -10.03 3.18
N TRP A 588 -5.22 -10.99 2.44
CA TRP A 588 -4.86 -12.29 3.01
C TRP A 588 -3.78 -12.17 4.09
N ALA A 589 -2.68 -11.47 3.78
CA ALA A 589 -1.56 -11.31 4.71
C ALA A 589 -1.97 -10.46 5.93
N ASN A 590 -2.55 -9.28 5.70
CA ASN A 590 -2.92 -8.32 6.73
C ASN A 590 -4.00 -8.87 7.67
N ASN A 591 -5.09 -9.44 7.14
CA ASN A 591 -6.22 -9.88 7.97
C ASN A 591 -5.87 -11.07 8.88
N LEU A 592 -4.86 -11.86 8.51
CA LEU A 592 -4.40 -13.03 9.27
C LEU A 592 -3.28 -12.70 10.28
N GLN A 593 -2.72 -11.49 10.30
CA GLN A 593 -1.66 -11.12 11.24
C GLN A 593 -2.06 -11.37 12.70
N TRP A 594 -3.28 -11.03 13.11
CA TRP A 594 -3.73 -11.30 14.48
C TRP A 594 -3.84 -12.79 14.79
N GLU A 595 -4.25 -13.60 13.81
CA GLU A 595 -4.44 -15.02 14.04
C GLU A 595 -3.10 -15.77 14.11
N ASP A 596 -2.05 -15.27 13.43
CA ASP A 596 -0.73 -15.91 13.34
C ASP A 596 0.37 -15.27 14.20
N ALA A 597 0.21 -14.00 14.56
CA ALA A 597 1.14 -13.20 15.34
C ALA A 597 0.47 -12.50 16.53
N GLY A 598 -0.75 -12.90 16.90
CA GLY A 598 -1.45 -12.43 18.11
C GLY A 598 -1.10 -13.22 19.38
N GLU A 599 -0.07 -14.05 19.36
CA GLU A 599 0.41 -14.80 20.53
C GLU A 599 1.93 -14.69 20.69
N VAL A 600 2.38 -14.01 21.75
CA VAL A 600 3.80 -13.64 21.97
C VAL A 600 4.75 -14.84 21.99
N LEU A 601 4.33 -15.96 22.61
CA LEU A 601 5.19 -17.13 22.72
C LEU A 601 5.20 -17.98 21.43
N TYR A 602 4.12 -17.94 20.66
CA TYR A 602 4.01 -18.67 19.40
C TYR A 602 4.88 -18.05 18.31
N SER A 603 4.74 -16.75 18.07
CA SER A 603 5.32 -16.06 16.92
C SER A 603 5.70 -14.62 17.31
N CYS A 604 6.77 -14.10 16.73
CA CYS A 604 7.25 -12.72 16.89
C CYS A 604 8.15 -12.38 15.70
N LEU A 605 8.79 -11.20 15.70
CA LEU A 605 9.72 -10.79 14.63
C LEU A 605 11.19 -11.17 14.89
N GLY A 606 11.52 -11.56 16.13
CA GLY A 606 12.88 -11.91 16.54
C GLY A 606 12.88 -12.61 17.89
N LEU A 607 13.69 -13.66 18.02
CA LEU A 607 13.96 -14.33 19.28
C LEU A 607 15.28 -13.83 19.85
N ARG A 608 15.38 -13.75 21.18
CA ARG A 608 16.62 -13.43 21.89
C ARG A 608 17.36 -14.70 22.31
N TRP A 609 18.62 -14.57 22.70
CA TRP A 609 19.38 -15.67 23.27
C TRP A 609 18.85 -16.00 24.67
N GLY A 610 18.40 -17.25 24.87
CA GLY A 610 17.93 -17.73 26.17
C GLY A 610 19.07 -18.27 27.04
N LYS A 611 18.72 -18.76 28.24
CA LYS A 611 19.66 -19.40 29.18
C LYS A 611 20.32 -20.64 28.59
N GLY A 612 19.61 -21.33 27.70
CA GLY A 612 20.10 -22.49 26.94
C GLY A 612 20.75 -22.15 25.59
N GLY A 613 20.96 -20.87 25.28
CA GLY A 613 21.47 -20.41 23.98
C GLY A 613 20.35 -20.18 22.94
N ALA A 614 20.61 -20.53 21.67
CA ALA A 614 19.71 -20.24 20.54
C ALA A 614 18.40 -21.03 20.52
N LEU A 615 18.30 -22.14 21.27
CA LEU A 615 17.18 -23.08 21.23
C LEU A 615 16.42 -23.14 22.56
N GLY A 616 16.24 -22.00 23.23
CA GLY A 616 15.43 -21.98 24.44
C GLY A 616 13.96 -22.32 24.17
N SER A 617 13.34 -23.03 25.10
CA SER A 617 11.91 -23.39 25.04
C SER A 617 11.01 -22.16 25.24
N GLU A 618 9.70 -22.31 25.06
CA GLU A 618 8.72 -21.25 25.38
C GLU A 618 8.63 -20.96 26.89
N GLU A 619 9.15 -21.83 27.75
CA GLU A 619 9.27 -21.60 29.19
C GLU A 619 10.41 -20.64 29.53
N ASP A 620 11.42 -20.53 28.66
CA ASP A 620 12.51 -19.58 28.80
C ASP A 620 12.10 -18.20 28.27
N LEU A 621 11.50 -17.41 29.16
CA LEU A 621 10.98 -16.08 28.81
C LEU A 621 12.08 -15.08 28.42
N ASP A 622 13.37 -15.40 28.65
CA ASP A 622 14.49 -14.59 28.16
C ASP A 622 14.61 -14.64 26.63
N VAL A 623 14.04 -15.66 25.98
CA VAL A 623 13.99 -15.82 24.52
C VAL A 623 12.91 -14.94 23.88
N ALA A 624 11.80 -14.73 24.57
CA ALA A 624 10.66 -13.96 24.06
C ALA A 624 10.95 -12.45 24.03
N PRO A 625 10.17 -11.64 23.28
CA PRO A 625 10.26 -10.19 23.38
C PRO A 625 10.09 -9.70 24.82
N PRO A 626 10.84 -8.66 25.25
CA PRO A 626 10.63 -8.05 26.55
C PRO A 626 9.22 -7.44 26.66
N PRO A 627 8.70 -7.18 27.89
CA PRO A 627 7.30 -6.83 28.10
C PRO A 627 6.80 -5.60 27.32
N ASP A 628 7.66 -4.59 27.11
CA ASP A 628 7.36 -3.40 26.31
C ASP A 628 7.18 -3.71 24.82
N GLN A 629 8.07 -4.52 24.26
CA GLN A 629 7.95 -4.98 22.88
C GLN A 629 6.82 -5.99 22.69
N ALA A 630 6.54 -6.83 23.69
CA ALA A 630 5.44 -7.80 23.65
C ALA A 630 4.08 -7.11 23.59
N THR A 631 3.85 -6.07 24.42
CA THR A 631 2.60 -5.30 24.34
C THR A 631 2.51 -4.47 23.06
N GLU A 632 3.64 -3.96 22.53
CA GLU A 632 3.65 -3.25 21.25
C GLU A 632 3.31 -4.20 20.10
N MET A 633 3.88 -5.40 20.09
CA MET A 633 3.58 -6.46 19.12
C MET A 633 2.09 -6.78 19.06
N LEU A 634 1.46 -7.08 20.21
CA LEU A 634 0.02 -7.40 20.28
C LEU A 634 -0.84 -6.22 19.80
N TRP A 635 -0.47 -5.01 20.17
CA TRP A 635 -1.18 -3.82 19.73
C TRP A 635 -1.08 -3.61 18.21
N ILE A 636 0.10 -3.81 17.63
CA ILE A 636 0.35 -3.66 16.19
C ILE A 636 -0.42 -4.71 15.41
N SER A 637 -0.27 -6.00 15.74
CA SER A 637 -0.91 -7.07 14.98
C SER A 637 -2.44 -6.95 14.99
N TRP A 638 -3.03 -6.44 16.08
CA TRP A 638 -4.45 -6.11 16.14
C TRP A 638 -4.80 -4.87 15.29
N MET A 639 -4.10 -3.76 15.50
CA MET A 639 -4.38 -2.51 14.77
C MET A 639 -4.35 -2.72 13.26
N LEU A 640 -3.31 -3.40 12.77
CA LEU A 640 -3.11 -3.61 11.35
C LEU A 640 -4.22 -4.52 10.78
N SER A 641 -4.52 -5.65 11.43
CA SER A 641 -5.50 -6.62 10.91
C SER A 641 -6.98 -6.29 11.14
N LYS A 642 -7.31 -5.39 12.07
CA LYS A 642 -8.70 -5.13 12.49
C LYS A 642 -9.22 -3.74 12.10
N THR A 643 -8.39 -2.91 11.48
CA THR A 643 -8.86 -1.65 10.91
C THR A 643 -9.43 -1.92 9.53
N ASN A 644 -10.71 -1.61 9.33
CA ASN A 644 -11.51 -2.15 8.24
C ASN A 644 -12.27 -1.03 7.51
N TYR A 645 -11.79 -0.59 6.35
CA TYR A 645 -12.50 0.36 5.48
C TYR A 645 -12.03 0.31 4.02
N GLY A 646 -12.97 0.39 3.08
CA GLY A 646 -12.66 0.43 1.66
C GLY A 646 -12.60 -0.99 1.11
N PHE A 647 -13.70 -1.72 1.23
CA PHE A 647 -13.85 -3.07 0.73
C PHE A 647 -14.40 -3.08 -0.70
N ILE A 648 -13.98 -4.06 -1.52
CA ILE A 648 -14.48 -4.18 -2.89
C ILE A 648 -16.01 -4.34 -2.91
N LEU A 649 -16.55 -5.18 -2.03
CA LEU A 649 -17.97 -5.51 -2.03
C LEU A 649 -18.85 -4.41 -1.43
N ALA A 650 -18.35 -3.68 -0.45
CA ALA A 650 -19.07 -2.56 0.16
C ALA A 650 -18.99 -1.31 -0.72
N ASN A 651 -17.89 -1.15 -1.47
CA ASN A 651 -17.63 -0.05 -2.39
C ASN A 651 -17.97 1.31 -1.77
N GLU A 652 -17.44 1.56 -0.57
CA GLU A 652 -17.85 2.66 0.29
C GLU A 652 -17.62 4.04 -0.35
N GLU A 653 -16.72 4.12 -1.34
CA GLU A 653 -16.38 5.34 -2.08
C GLU A 653 -17.07 5.42 -3.46
N ASP A 654 -17.81 4.39 -3.90
CA ASP A 654 -18.27 4.15 -5.28
C ASP A 654 -17.19 4.36 -6.34
N ASP A 655 -15.92 4.16 -6.00
CA ASP A 655 -14.82 4.30 -6.95
C ASP A 655 -14.41 2.95 -7.56
N VAL A 656 -14.83 1.81 -6.98
CA VAL A 656 -14.62 0.51 -7.60
C VAL A 656 -15.73 0.23 -8.60
N HIS A 657 -15.37 -0.28 -9.79
CA HIS A 657 -16.36 -0.62 -10.80
C HIS A 657 -17.33 -1.72 -10.29
N PRO A 658 -18.68 -1.52 -10.33
CA PRO A 658 -19.65 -2.44 -9.75
C PRO A 658 -19.54 -3.90 -10.21
N ARG A 659 -19.21 -4.11 -11.50
CA ARG A 659 -18.93 -5.44 -12.09
C ARG A 659 -17.96 -6.28 -11.25
N LEU A 660 -16.87 -5.71 -10.72
CA LEU A 660 -15.93 -6.47 -9.91
C LEU A 660 -16.58 -6.94 -8.60
N ALA A 661 -17.31 -6.05 -7.92
CA ALA A 661 -18.03 -6.38 -6.70
C ALA A 661 -19.10 -7.46 -6.94
N GLU A 662 -19.83 -7.38 -8.04
CA GLU A 662 -20.83 -8.37 -8.45
C GLU A 662 -20.20 -9.73 -8.76
N LEU A 663 -19.11 -9.74 -9.52
CA LEU A 663 -18.39 -10.95 -9.90
C LEU A 663 -17.85 -11.69 -8.66
N LEU A 664 -17.23 -10.97 -7.73
CA LEU A 664 -16.76 -11.55 -6.47
C LEU A 664 -17.92 -12.00 -5.57
N ARG A 665 -19.01 -11.22 -5.51
CA ARG A 665 -20.21 -11.58 -4.73
C ARG A 665 -20.84 -12.89 -5.24
N ALA A 666 -20.91 -13.08 -6.56
CA ALA A 666 -21.41 -14.31 -7.16
C ALA A 666 -20.58 -15.56 -6.77
N HIS A 667 -19.32 -15.38 -6.39
CA HIS A 667 -18.40 -16.45 -5.98
C HIS A 667 -18.17 -16.52 -4.47
N SER A 668 -18.95 -15.81 -3.65
CA SER A 668 -18.77 -15.74 -2.19
C SER A 668 -18.74 -17.12 -1.51
N ALA A 669 -19.59 -18.05 -1.95
CA ALA A 669 -19.62 -19.41 -1.40
C ALA A 669 -18.33 -20.19 -1.69
N GLY A 670 -17.74 -19.99 -2.88
CA GLY A 670 -16.47 -20.62 -3.26
C GLY A 670 -15.31 -20.10 -2.42
N PHE A 671 -15.25 -18.78 -2.18
CA PHE A 671 -14.24 -18.20 -1.28
C PHE A 671 -14.43 -18.63 0.18
N ALA A 672 -15.67 -18.66 0.66
CA ALA A 672 -15.97 -19.10 2.03
C ALA A 672 -15.54 -20.55 2.27
N ALA A 673 -15.73 -21.44 1.29
CA ALA A 673 -15.24 -22.82 1.37
C ALA A 673 -13.70 -22.93 1.46
N LEU A 674 -12.99 -21.89 0.99
CA LEU A 674 -11.53 -21.77 1.07
C LEU A 674 -11.07 -20.97 2.32
N GLY A 675 -12.00 -20.61 3.21
CA GLY A 675 -11.70 -19.86 4.44
C GLY A 675 -11.45 -18.38 4.22
N LEU A 676 -11.90 -17.79 3.10
CA LEU A 676 -11.85 -16.36 2.85
C LEU A 676 -13.25 -15.76 2.83
N ASP A 677 -13.51 -14.81 3.73
CA ASP A 677 -14.70 -13.95 3.62
C ASP A 677 -14.43 -12.86 2.58
N ILE A 678 -15.02 -12.99 1.40
CA ILE A 678 -14.82 -12.04 0.31
C ILE A 678 -15.29 -10.61 0.64
N ARG A 679 -16.13 -10.45 1.68
CA ARG A 679 -16.58 -9.13 2.17
C ARG A 679 -15.49 -8.35 2.89
N THR A 680 -14.43 -9.02 3.35
CA THR A 680 -13.30 -8.39 4.04
C THR A 680 -12.10 -8.16 3.13
N VAL A 681 -12.25 -8.38 1.83
CA VAL A 681 -11.19 -8.07 0.85
C VAL A 681 -11.23 -6.59 0.52
N SER A 682 -10.21 -5.87 1.00
CA SER A 682 -10.01 -4.45 0.75
C SER A 682 -9.84 -4.19 -0.74
N SER A 683 -10.36 -3.05 -1.20
CA SER A 683 -10.16 -2.56 -2.56
C SER A 683 -8.83 -1.86 -2.73
N ARG A 684 -8.14 -1.50 -1.65
CA ARG A 684 -6.88 -0.73 -1.66
C ARG A 684 -6.07 -1.02 -0.41
N ILE A 685 -4.82 -0.56 -0.41
CA ILE A 685 -3.92 -0.65 0.75
C ILE A 685 -4.02 0.64 1.55
N ASN A 686 -4.83 0.63 2.60
CA ASN A 686 -4.96 1.73 3.56
C ASN A 686 -5.11 1.18 4.99
N ILE A 687 -4.65 -0.06 5.18
CA ILE A 687 -4.83 -1.04 6.27
C ILE A 687 -6.02 -1.99 6.07
#